data_AF-A0A812RVQ3-F1
#
_entry.id   AF-A0A812RVQ3-F1
#
_cell.length_a   1.000
_cell.length_b   1.000
_cell.length_c   1.000
_cell.angle_alpha   90.00
_cell.angle_beta   90.00
_cell.angle_gamma   90.00
#
_symmetry.space_group_name_H-M   'P 1'
#
loop_
_entity.id
_entity.type
_entity.pdbx_description
1 polymer ?
#
loop_
_entity_poly.entity_id
_entity_poly.type
_entity_poly.pdbx_seq_one_letter_code
_entity_poly.pdbx_strand_id
1 'polypeptide(L)'
;MVWFFQILCWSFIWWDMLAMAGSGGDEEAAVPVLPPAEGEDLSEAAVLWLRQKSQLQRKLPSLDIAVPHKQAKNVASYVAAASVSIKGKMLGCSAACVMVQVLVDQTARTAFARLVGHAEKQKLSTASRQRVWAIVQDVLEVFSIQGRGLLSTKLSGTGGTGRGGSEGSVWGAPSKQEVVSIEALIAHDQVRRHTSPDSGQHKGGCDEEEGASRPDLDGTSSDISDTGLKVEGDLIRAISMRRSLRQWGWLWRRPMLPMSDEERMALFQLSKPSSGYDSFLSHSWQTWGLWKYFSLVLHSCRSWLLLWWFLWVVVAFVVSLHLDLPTYSQVELATPGFSCRCPKGPWVLVSGLLSIVTGLFLAPYAPDWLSQADSCFMDAACIHQADQRLKEQGIYSIGGFLSLSREMRVLWSPPYLSRLWCIFELAAFRKRNPTGKLVIAPLFVEHAILIGILGAYAAAGVLWTMTGFSEMSFIVSLSPVLFMIHYLRRTALAKHKLFHDLQNFTLEGAHCSLEADRLFILRAIRRWYGSTRAFEEHVQGPLRKELLESATKISLTYVVLLASAATTASLEDHLALWRGGVPFWDATAHFMAVVLGSYTFFATICAQAVISLSFATSQRRPIVFDYMITASVHVLFCFMAVVGNLIAVEACRLDIWAAAAWMCTTAILLGVITLTRPKAT
;
A
#
# COMPACT_ATOMS: atom_id res chain seq x y z
N MET A 1 -14.55 12.04 0.23
CA MET A 1 -14.68 11.91 -1.23
C MET A 1 -14.74 13.27 -1.92
N VAL A 2 -15.72 14.15 -1.64
CA VAL A 2 -15.80 15.51 -2.22
C VAL A 2 -14.50 16.32 -2.06
N TRP A 3 -13.85 16.23 -0.89
CA TRP A 3 -12.58 16.92 -0.60
C TRP A 3 -11.37 16.42 -1.42
N PHE A 4 -11.31 15.12 -1.70
CA PHE A 4 -10.23 14.56 -2.54
C PHE A 4 -10.43 14.95 -4.01
N PHE A 5 -11.70 14.99 -4.45
CA PHE A 5 -12.09 15.47 -5.77
C PHE A 5 -11.73 16.95 -5.96
N GLN A 6 -11.97 17.79 -4.95
CA GLN A 6 -11.56 19.20 -4.98
C GLN A 6 -10.04 19.36 -5.08
N ILE A 7 -9.25 18.61 -4.31
CA ILE A 7 -7.78 18.69 -4.37
C ILE A 7 -7.27 18.33 -5.77
N LEU A 8 -7.78 17.26 -6.38
CA LEU A 8 -7.42 16.88 -7.75
C LEU A 8 -7.83 17.94 -8.78
N CYS A 9 -9.04 18.50 -8.69
CA CYS A 9 -9.47 19.59 -9.57
C CYS A 9 -8.57 20.83 -9.43
N TRP A 10 -8.16 21.19 -8.22
CA TRP A 10 -7.24 22.32 -7.99
C TRP A 10 -5.82 22.05 -8.52
N SER A 11 -5.32 20.81 -8.42
CA SER A 11 -4.04 20.42 -9.00
C SER A 11 -4.05 20.46 -10.54
N PHE A 12 -5.17 20.06 -11.17
CA PHE A 12 -5.34 20.16 -12.63
C PHE A 12 -5.44 21.61 -13.11
N ILE A 13 -6.21 22.47 -12.42
CA ILE A 13 -6.31 23.89 -12.74
C ILE A 13 -4.94 24.58 -12.62
N TRP A 14 -4.16 24.24 -11.59
CA TRP A 14 -2.82 24.79 -11.39
C TRP A 14 -1.84 24.38 -12.52
N TRP A 15 -1.98 23.17 -13.05
CA TRP A 15 -1.16 22.67 -14.16
C TRP A 15 -1.49 23.38 -15.48
N ASP A 16 -2.77 23.62 -15.78
CA ASP A 16 -3.20 24.41 -16.95
C ASP A 16 -2.65 25.84 -16.92
N MET A 17 -2.60 26.46 -15.74
CA MET A 17 -2.02 27.81 -15.59
C MET A 17 -0.50 27.83 -15.84
N LEU A 18 0.21 26.74 -15.56
CA LEU A 18 1.64 26.60 -15.86
C LEU A 18 1.89 26.30 -17.34
N ALA A 19 1.04 25.51 -17.98
CA ALA A 19 1.13 25.20 -19.41
C ALA A 19 0.88 26.46 -20.27
N MET A 20 -0.07 27.31 -19.88
CA MET A 20 -0.35 28.59 -20.54
C MET A 20 0.76 29.64 -20.35
N ALA A 21 1.59 29.51 -19.32
CA ALA A 21 2.72 30.39 -19.08
C ALA A 21 3.97 30.02 -19.90
N GLY A 22 3.98 28.86 -20.55
CA GLY A 22 5.16 28.31 -21.25
C GLY A 22 5.22 28.55 -22.77
N SER A 23 4.22 29.17 -23.40
CA SER A 23 4.14 29.29 -24.87
C SER A 23 4.67 30.62 -25.44
N GLY A 24 5.57 31.32 -24.75
CA GLY A 24 6.14 32.58 -25.21
C GLY A 24 7.64 32.50 -25.51
N GLY A 25 7.99 32.41 -26.79
CA GLY A 25 9.35 32.57 -27.36
C GLY A 25 9.79 31.34 -28.18
N ASP A 26 10.46 31.44 -29.31
CA ASP A 26 10.86 32.54 -30.20
C ASP A 26 10.90 31.92 -31.60
N GLU A 27 10.28 32.54 -32.62
CA GLU A 27 10.51 32.18 -34.03
C GLU A 27 11.07 33.41 -34.74
N GLU A 28 12.37 33.38 -34.99
CA GLU A 28 13.14 34.38 -35.72
C GLU A 28 13.03 34.05 -37.22
N ALA A 29 12.21 34.81 -37.96
CA ALA A 29 12.10 34.70 -39.41
C ALA A 29 12.22 36.07 -40.08
N ALA A 30 12.95 36.07 -41.19
CA ALA A 30 13.51 37.23 -41.87
C ALA A 30 12.48 38.24 -42.41
N VAL A 31 12.84 39.52 -42.31
CA VAL A 31 12.13 40.69 -42.82
C VAL A 31 12.48 40.96 -44.29
N PRO A 32 11.51 41.32 -45.14
CA PRO A 32 11.74 42.27 -46.22
C PRO A 32 11.04 43.61 -45.91
N VAL A 33 11.80 44.68 -46.17
CA VAL A 33 11.48 46.10 -45.96
C VAL A 33 10.47 46.62 -47.00
N LEU A 34 9.43 47.33 -46.56
CA LEU A 34 8.65 48.34 -47.32
C LEU A 34 8.02 49.38 -46.33
N PRO A 35 7.62 50.59 -46.79
CA PRO A 35 7.78 51.87 -46.08
C PRO A 35 6.54 52.29 -45.22
N PRO A 36 6.60 53.41 -44.47
CA PRO A 36 5.76 53.62 -43.29
C PRO A 36 4.38 54.16 -43.65
N ALA A 37 3.35 53.65 -42.98
CA ALA A 37 2.05 54.27 -42.90
C ALA A 37 1.55 54.22 -41.44
N GLU A 38 1.02 55.36 -41.02
CA GLU A 38 0.55 55.73 -39.69
C GLU A 38 -0.63 54.87 -39.22
N GLY A 39 -0.73 54.64 -37.91
CA GLY A 39 -1.93 54.11 -37.27
C GLY A 39 -1.62 53.21 -36.07
N GLU A 40 -1.86 53.72 -34.86
CA GLU A 40 -1.85 52.94 -33.63
C GLU A 40 -2.93 51.84 -33.67
N ASP A 41 -2.53 50.57 -33.69
CA ASP A 41 -3.43 49.46 -33.38
C ASP A 41 -3.03 48.82 -32.04
N LEU A 42 -3.92 48.99 -31.06
CA LEU A 42 -3.98 48.19 -29.84
C LEU A 42 -4.14 46.71 -30.24
N SER A 43 -3.24 45.85 -29.77
CA SER A 43 -3.25 44.41 -30.11
C SER A 43 -4.62 43.77 -29.83
N GLU A 44 -5.07 42.89 -30.73
CA GLU A 44 -6.33 42.15 -30.61
C GLU A 44 -6.50 41.47 -29.23
N ALA A 45 -5.39 41.10 -28.59
CA ALA A 45 -5.36 40.54 -27.25
C ALA A 45 -5.89 41.50 -26.17
N ALA A 46 -5.58 42.79 -26.26
CA ALA A 46 -6.09 43.81 -25.34
C ALA A 46 -7.60 44.03 -25.51
N VAL A 47 -8.08 44.00 -26.76
CA VAL A 47 -9.51 44.11 -27.09
C VAL A 47 -10.28 42.87 -26.63
N LEU A 48 -9.70 41.67 -26.80
CA LEU A 48 -10.28 40.41 -26.34
C LEU A 48 -10.38 40.36 -24.81
N TRP A 49 -9.33 40.82 -24.11
CA TRP A 49 -9.29 40.91 -22.65
C TRP A 49 -10.33 41.89 -22.09
N LEU A 50 -10.46 43.08 -22.70
CA LEU A 50 -11.47 44.07 -22.31
C LEU A 50 -12.90 43.58 -22.57
N ARG A 51 -13.14 42.84 -23.66
CA ARG A 51 -14.44 42.19 -23.93
C ARG A 51 -14.78 41.13 -22.87
N GLN A 52 -13.84 40.25 -22.55
CA GLN A 52 -14.05 39.20 -21.54
C GLN A 52 -14.27 39.79 -20.14
N LYS A 53 -13.50 40.82 -19.76
CA LYS A 53 -13.68 41.54 -18.49
C LYS A 53 -15.06 42.18 -18.38
N SER A 54 -15.55 42.84 -19.45
CA SER A 54 -16.90 43.44 -19.42
C SER A 54 -18.04 42.41 -19.42
N GLN A 55 -17.83 41.21 -19.98
CA GLN A 55 -18.80 40.12 -19.90
C GLN A 55 -18.85 39.49 -18.50
N LEU A 56 -17.70 39.36 -17.84
CA LEU A 56 -17.61 38.87 -16.46
C LEU A 56 -18.23 39.84 -15.46
N GLN A 57 -17.96 41.15 -15.59
CA GLN A 57 -18.56 42.17 -14.72
C GLN A 57 -20.09 42.28 -14.90
N ARG A 58 -20.62 42.00 -16.09
CA ARG A 58 -22.07 41.95 -16.33
C ARG A 58 -22.74 40.71 -15.73
N LYS A 59 -22.03 39.58 -15.62
CA LYS A 59 -22.58 38.34 -15.07
C LYS A 59 -22.51 38.25 -13.55
N LEU A 60 -21.62 39.02 -12.90
CA LEU A 60 -21.39 38.97 -11.46
C LEU A 60 -21.14 40.38 -10.88
N PRO A 61 -22.18 41.23 -10.75
CA PRO A 61 -22.03 42.63 -10.32
C PRO A 61 -21.58 42.81 -8.86
N SER A 62 -21.53 41.75 -8.06
CA SER A 62 -21.17 41.80 -6.63
C SER A 62 -19.72 41.38 -6.32
N LEU A 63 -18.89 41.12 -7.34
CA LEU A 63 -17.52 40.63 -7.14
C LEU A 63 -16.50 41.76 -7.30
N ASP A 64 -16.34 42.57 -6.27
CA ASP A 64 -15.35 43.64 -6.22
C ASP A 64 -13.99 43.06 -5.82
N ILE A 65 -13.21 42.60 -6.80
CA ILE A 65 -11.86 42.07 -6.58
C ILE A 65 -10.84 43.20 -6.74
N ALA A 66 -10.54 43.89 -5.64
CA ALA A 66 -9.33 44.69 -5.53
C ALA A 66 -8.19 43.81 -5.02
N VAL A 67 -7.27 43.39 -5.90
CA VAL A 67 -5.99 42.80 -5.47
C VAL A 67 -4.99 43.94 -5.21
N PRO A 68 -4.40 44.06 -4.01
CA PRO A 68 -3.44 45.12 -3.73
C PRO A 68 -2.17 44.91 -4.57
N HIS A 69 -1.80 45.93 -5.34
CA HIS A 69 -0.64 46.01 -6.24
C HIS A 69 0.71 45.66 -5.58
N LYS A 70 0.76 45.56 -4.25
CA LYS A 70 1.96 45.30 -3.44
C LYS A 70 2.31 43.80 -3.31
N GLN A 71 1.36 42.87 -3.50
CA GLN A 71 1.63 41.43 -3.38
C GLN A 71 2.18 40.80 -4.68
N ALA A 72 1.77 41.30 -5.85
CA ALA A 72 2.28 40.82 -7.14
C ALA A 72 3.79 41.10 -7.33
N LYS A 73 4.28 42.23 -6.81
CA LYS A 73 5.71 42.59 -6.87
C LYS A 73 6.60 41.66 -6.02
N ASN A 74 6.10 41.18 -4.89
CA ASN A 74 6.89 40.32 -3.98
C ASN A 74 7.02 38.88 -4.53
N VAL A 75 6.02 38.40 -5.27
CA VAL A 75 6.08 37.08 -5.91
C VAL A 75 6.99 37.12 -7.14
N ALA A 76 6.90 38.17 -7.95
CA ALA A 76 7.78 38.35 -9.11
C ALA A 76 9.25 38.54 -8.70
N SER A 77 9.54 39.25 -7.60
CA SER A 77 10.92 39.41 -7.11
C SER A 77 11.51 38.11 -6.55
N TYR A 78 10.68 37.26 -5.94
CA TYR A 78 11.12 35.94 -5.44
C TYR A 78 11.41 34.95 -6.57
N VAL A 79 10.60 34.96 -7.63
CA VAL A 79 10.81 34.13 -8.82
C VAL A 79 12.05 34.57 -9.61
N ALA A 80 12.30 35.88 -9.70
CA ALA A 80 13.51 36.41 -10.32
C ALA A 80 14.78 36.07 -9.51
N ALA A 81 14.72 36.13 -8.17
CA ALA A 81 15.85 35.74 -7.31
C ALA A 81 16.15 34.23 -7.38
N ALA A 82 15.13 33.39 -7.54
CA ALA A 82 15.30 31.94 -7.71
C ALA A 82 15.93 31.56 -9.06
N SER A 83 15.55 32.23 -10.16
CA SER A 83 16.12 31.97 -11.49
C SER A 83 17.59 32.39 -11.62
N VAL A 84 18.05 33.39 -10.86
CA VAL A 84 19.46 33.83 -10.90
C VAL A 84 20.37 32.88 -10.11
N SER A 85 19.87 32.20 -9.08
CA SER A 85 20.67 31.28 -8.27
C SER A 85 20.86 29.88 -8.92
N ILE A 86 20.13 29.54 -9.98
CA ILE A 86 20.17 28.21 -10.61
C ILE A 86 21.16 28.13 -11.78
N LYS A 87 21.72 29.25 -12.26
CA LYS A 87 22.69 29.26 -13.37
C LYS A 87 24.12 28.77 -13.02
N GLY A 88 24.36 28.25 -11.82
CA GLY A 88 25.70 27.85 -11.40
C GLY A 88 25.75 26.72 -10.39
N LYS A 89 25.42 25.50 -10.81
CA LYS A 89 26.05 24.20 -10.42
C LYS A 89 25.06 23.05 -10.65
N MET A 90 25.47 22.09 -11.48
CA MET A 90 24.81 20.79 -11.60
C MET A 90 24.90 20.04 -10.27
N LEU A 91 23.76 19.88 -9.60
CA LEU A 91 23.53 18.88 -8.56
C LEU A 91 22.08 18.41 -8.69
N GLY A 92 21.90 17.36 -9.50
CA GLY A 92 20.61 16.74 -9.80
C GLY A 92 20.01 15.96 -8.62
N CYS A 93 18.70 15.72 -8.74
CA CYS A 93 17.81 14.92 -7.89
C CYS A 93 17.54 15.40 -6.45
N SER A 94 18.50 15.96 -5.70
CA SER A 94 18.23 16.30 -4.28
C SER A 94 17.39 17.57 -4.10
N ALA A 95 17.54 18.57 -4.98
CA ALA A 95 16.79 19.82 -4.88
C ALA A 95 15.31 19.65 -5.29
N ALA A 96 15.03 18.82 -6.29
CA ALA A 96 13.67 18.52 -6.73
C ALA A 96 12.85 17.79 -5.65
N CYS A 97 13.45 16.81 -4.95
CA CYS A 97 12.76 16.13 -3.84
C CYS A 97 12.49 17.07 -2.66
N VAL A 98 13.43 17.97 -2.32
CA VAL A 98 13.21 18.97 -1.26
C VAL A 98 12.14 19.97 -1.67
N MET A 99 12.12 20.40 -2.94
CA MET A 99 11.13 21.33 -3.47
C MET A 99 9.72 20.74 -3.48
N VAL A 100 9.56 19.47 -3.91
CA VAL A 100 8.28 18.74 -3.85
C VAL A 100 7.82 18.59 -2.41
N GLN A 101 8.73 18.28 -1.48
CA GLN A 101 8.38 18.12 -0.07
C GLN A 101 7.98 19.44 0.61
N VAL A 102 8.64 20.55 0.28
CA VAL A 102 8.28 21.89 0.76
C VAL A 102 6.95 22.35 0.15
N LEU A 103 6.70 22.06 -1.14
CA LEU A 103 5.44 22.36 -1.80
C LEU A 103 4.27 21.55 -1.21
N VAL A 104 4.48 20.27 -0.91
CA VAL A 104 3.49 19.42 -0.26
C VAL A 104 3.20 19.90 1.17
N ASP A 105 4.23 20.26 1.94
CA ASP A 105 4.05 20.79 3.31
C ASP A 105 3.34 22.15 3.32
N GLN A 106 3.70 23.08 2.42
CA GLN A 106 3.01 24.37 2.31
C GLN A 106 1.57 24.23 1.81
N THR A 107 1.31 23.33 0.87
CA THR A 107 -0.05 23.07 0.36
C THR A 107 -0.91 22.45 1.46
N ALA A 108 -0.36 21.51 2.23
CA ALA A 108 -1.04 20.90 3.37
C ALA A 108 -1.35 21.93 4.47
N ARG A 109 -0.40 22.81 4.82
CA ARG A 109 -0.61 23.89 5.81
C ARG A 109 -1.64 24.92 5.35
N THR A 110 -1.67 25.25 4.06
CA THR A 110 -2.62 26.22 3.49
C THR A 110 -4.03 25.62 3.42
N ALA A 111 -4.16 24.36 3.01
CA ALA A 111 -5.41 23.62 3.07
C ALA A 111 -5.92 23.48 4.52
N PHE A 112 -5.02 23.26 5.47
CA PHE A 112 -5.30 23.19 6.90
C PHE A 112 -5.82 24.52 7.47
N ALA A 113 -5.16 25.65 7.18
CA ALA A 113 -5.63 26.97 7.64
C ALA A 113 -7.05 27.29 7.13
N ARG A 114 -7.37 26.86 5.91
CA ARG A 114 -8.72 26.98 5.34
C ARG A 114 -9.73 26.06 6.02
N LEU A 115 -9.34 24.83 6.34
CA LEU A 115 -10.18 23.86 7.06
C LEU A 115 -10.55 24.32 8.47
N VAL A 116 -9.57 24.86 9.23
CA VAL A 116 -9.80 25.41 10.57
C VAL A 116 -10.76 26.60 10.50
N GLY A 117 -10.52 27.53 9.57
CA GLY A 117 -11.43 28.67 9.36
C GLY A 117 -12.84 28.26 8.93
N HIS A 118 -12.99 27.15 8.20
CA HIS A 118 -14.30 26.65 7.78
C HIS A 118 -15.06 25.93 8.92
N ALA A 119 -14.33 25.20 9.77
CA ALA A 119 -14.89 24.53 10.95
C ALA A 119 -15.33 25.53 12.03
N GLU A 120 -14.59 26.63 12.22
CA GLU A 120 -14.98 27.74 13.10
C GLU A 120 -16.25 28.45 12.60
N LYS A 121 -16.38 28.65 11.29
CA LYS A 121 -17.56 29.28 10.68
C LYS A 121 -18.83 28.42 10.77
N GLN A 122 -18.73 27.09 10.87
CA GLN A 122 -19.91 26.21 10.89
C GLN A 122 -20.49 25.89 12.28
N LYS A 123 -20.01 26.53 13.36
CA LYS A 123 -20.49 26.29 14.74
C LYS A 123 -20.59 24.79 15.11
N LEU A 124 -19.64 23.97 14.66
CA LEU A 124 -19.61 22.54 14.99
C LEU A 124 -19.56 22.33 16.51
N SER A 125 -20.25 21.29 17.00
CA SER A 125 -20.19 20.89 18.42
C SER A 125 -18.77 20.49 18.83
N THR A 126 -18.45 20.63 20.12
CA THR A 126 -17.11 20.33 20.66
C THR A 126 -16.66 18.89 20.36
N ALA A 127 -17.57 17.92 20.40
CA ALA A 127 -17.30 16.52 20.07
C ALA A 127 -16.93 16.31 18.58
N SER A 128 -17.60 17.02 17.66
CA SER A 128 -17.27 16.96 16.23
C SER A 128 -15.92 17.61 15.94
N ARG A 129 -15.57 18.68 16.65
CA ARG A 129 -14.23 19.30 16.55
C ARG A 129 -13.13 18.34 17.01
N GLN A 130 -13.32 17.65 18.14
CA GLN A 130 -12.36 16.66 18.64
C GLN A 130 -12.16 15.49 17.68
N ARG A 131 -13.23 14.99 17.04
CA ARG A 131 -13.11 13.92 16.01
C ARG A 131 -12.35 14.39 14.77
N VAL A 132 -12.62 15.60 14.29
CA VAL A 132 -11.86 16.20 13.17
C VAL A 132 -10.39 16.37 13.57
N TRP A 133 -10.12 16.83 14.79
CA TRP A 133 -8.76 17.01 15.30
C TRP A 133 -7.99 15.68 15.41
N ALA A 134 -8.63 14.61 15.87
CA ALA A 134 -8.03 13.27 15.93
C ALA A 134 -7.67 12.74 14.54
N ILE A 135 -8.57 12.87 13.56
CA ILE A 135 -8.31 12.46 12.17
C ILE A 135 -7.13 13.26 11.56
N VAL A 136 -7.03 14.54 11.90
CA VAL A 136 -5.94 15.40 11.41
C VAL A 136 -4.60 15.03 12.04
N GLN A 137 -4.56 14.72 13.34
CA GLN A 137 -3.35 14.24 14.01
C GLN A 137 -2.85 12.93 13.39
N ASP A 138 -3.75 11.97 13.15
CA ASP A 138 -3.40 10.71 12.50
C ASP A 138 -2.76 10.93 11.11
N VAL A 139 -3.29 11.86 10.32
CA VAL A 139 -2.76 12.18 8.98
C VAL A 139 -1.39 12.87 9.07
N LEU A 140 -1.22 13.83 9.97
CA LEU A 140 0.05 14.54 10.15
C LEU A 140 1.16 13.64 10.71
N GLU A 141 0.82 12.72 11.61
CA GLU A 141 1.78 11.76 12.17
C GLU A 141 2.29 10.79 11.09
N VAL A 142 1.43 10.35 10.16
CA VAL A 142 1.80 9.55 9.00
C VAL A 142 2.83 10.26 8.12
N PHE A 143 2.66 11.56 7.85
CA PHE A 143 3.62 12.34 7.05
C PHE A 143 4.92 12.66 7.82
N SER A 144 4.84 12.90 9.13
CA SER A 144 6.01 13.19 9.97
C SER A 144 6.95 11.99 10.11
N ILE A 145 6.40 10.77 10.26
CA ILE A 145 7.17 9.53 10.41
C ILE A 145 7.95 9.20 9.12
N GLN A 146 7.35 9.41 7.94
CA GLN A 146 8.04 9.23 6.65
C GLN A 146 9.22 10.21 6.48
N GLY A 147 9.07 11.46 6.95
CA GLY A 147 10.15 12.46 6.88
C GLY A 147 11.35 12.13 7.77
N ARG A 148 11.12 11.62 8.99
CA ARG A 148 12.20 11.31 9.94
C ARG A 148 13.06 10.09 9.51
N GLY A 149 12.46 9.09 8.87
CA GLY A 149 13.18 7.92 8.36
C GLY A 149 14.19 8.24 7.24
N LEU A 150 13.89 9.24 6.42
CA LEU A 150 14.73 9.69 5.29
C LEU A 150 15.87 10.65 5.71
N LEU A 151 15.68 11.42 6.79
CA LEU A 151 16.71 12.33 7.33
C LEU A 151 17.71 11.61 8.24
N SER A 152 17.26 10.63 9.02
CA SER A 152 18.14 9.85 9.92
C SER A 152 19.16 8.99 9.18
N THR A 153 18.89 8.60 7.92
CA THR A 153 19.82 7.83 7.08
C THR A 153 20.88 8.70 6.38
N LYS A 154 20.70 10.02 6.34
CA LYS A 154 21.66 10.95 5.70
C LYS A 154 22.61 11.64 6.69
N LEU A 155 22.23 11.79 7.96
CA LEU A 155 23.06 12.49 8.95
C LEU A 155 24.11 11.59 9.64
N SER A 156 24.09 10.27 9.42
CA SER A 156 25.10 9.34 9.96
C SER A 156 26.32 9.13 9.04
N GLY A 157 26.47 9.94 7.99
CA GLY A 157 27.40 9.66 6.88
C GLY A 157 28.31 10.80 6.47
N THR A 158 28.78 11.65 7.39
CA THR A 158 29.85 12.62 7.09
C THR A 158 30.70 12.90 8.32
N GLY A 159 31.89 12.30 8.39
CA GLY A 159 32.94 12.70 9.34
C GLY A 159 34.00 11.63 9.52
N GLY A 160 35.17 11.80 8.90
CA GLY A 160 36.37 11.02 9.24
C GLY A 160 37.32 10.72 8.08
N THR A 161 38.07 11.73 7.63
CA THR A 161 39.32 11.50 6.89
C THR A 161 40.44 11.24 7.90
N GLY A 162 41.01 10.04 7.91
CA GLY A 162 42.14 9.68 8.77
C GLY A 162 42.87 8.43 8.28
N ARG A 163 44.17 8.60 8.00
CA ARG A 163 45.16 7.63 7.49
C ARG A 163 45.21 6.28 8.22
N GLY A 164 45.33 5.22 7.41
CA GLY A 164 46.42 4.23 7.45
C GLY A 164 46.65 3.42 8.74
N GLY A 165 46.29 2.14 8.69
CA GLY A 165 46.74 1.13 9.65
C GLY A 165 46.04 -0.21 9.42
N SER A 166 46.81 -1.20 9.02
CA SER A 166 46.42 -2.61 8.91
C SER A 166 46.05 -3.18 10.28
N GLU A 167 44.87 -3.81 10.40
CA GLU A 167 44.64 -5.04 11.19
C GLU A 167 43.17 -5.46 11.13
N GLY A 168 42.94 -6.77 11.20
CA GLY A 168 41.62 -7.40 11.06
C GLY A 168 40.65 -6.95 12.13
N SER A 169 39.42 -6.61 11.72
CA SER A 169 38.34 -6.31 12.66
C SER A 169 37.09 -7.13 12.37
N VAL A 170 36.71 -7.85 13.43
CA VAL A 170 35.39 -8.41 13.71
C VAL A 170 34.35 -7.30 13.58
N TRP A 171 33.33 -7.49 12.75
CA TRP A 171 32.25 -6.52 12.61
C TRP A 171 31.39 -6.50 13.87
N GLY A 172 31.50 -5.41 14.63
CA GLY A 172 30.63 -5.07 15.74
C GLY A 172 29.18 -4.91 15.30
N ALA A 173 28.27 -5.41 16.13
CA ALA A 173 26.83 -5.23 16.01
C ALA A 173 26.46 -3.73 16.00
N PRO A 174 25.43 -3.31 15.25
CA PRO A 174 24.94 -1.94 15.29
C PRO A 174 24.44 -1.61 16.70
N SER A 175 24.74 -0.39 17.14
CA SER A 175 24.37 0.16 18.44
C SER A 175 22.86 0.00 18.70
N LYS A 176 22.55 -0.50 19.89
CA LYS A 176 21.20 -0.57 20.44
C LYS A 176 20.59 0.83 20.38
N GLN A 177 19.59 1.00 19.53
CA GLN A 177 18.61 2.05 19.72
C GLN A 177 17.86 1.67 21.01
N GLU A 178 18.10 2.41 22.10
CA GLU A 178 17.34 2.28 23.35
C GLU A 178 15.89 2.66 23.07
N VAL A 179 15.13 1.69 22.61
CA VAL A 179 13.70 1.66 22.85
C VAL A 179 13.58 1.38 24.34
N VAL A 180 13.37 2.44 25.12
CA VAL A 180 12.93 2.33 26.52
C VAL A 180 11.74 1.38 26.52
N SER A 181 11.93 0.16 27.04
CA SER A 181 10.83 -0.79 27.08
C SER A 181 9.78 -0.24 28.03
N ILE A 182 8.55 -0.12 27.54
CA ILE A 182 7.38 0.33 28.32
C ILE A 182 7.13 -0.62 29.51
N GLU A 183 7.73 -1.81 29.51
CA GLU A 183 7.73 -2.75 30.62
C GLU A 183 8.59 -2.28 31.80
N ALA A 184 9.64 -1.46 31.58
CA ALA A 184 10.36 -0.79 32.68
C ALA A 184 9.47 0.25 33.38
N LEU A 185 8.53 0.88 32.65
CA LEU A 185 7.51 1.77 33.21
C LEU A 185 6.42 0.98 33.98
N ILE A 186 6.05 -0.22 33.52
CA ILE A 186 5.10 -1.11 34.20
C ILE A 186 5.71 -1.69 35.48
N ALA A 187 6.97 -2.14 35.44
CA ALA A 187 7.69 -2.60 36.62
C ALA A 187 7.84 -1.47 37.66
N HIS A 188 8.06 -0.23 37.21
CA HIS A 188 8.11 0.93 38.09
C HIS A 188 6.72 1.29 38.67
N ASP A 189 5.62 1.15 37.93
CA ASP A 189 4.25 1.43 38.43
C ASP A 189 3.76 0.33 39.40
N GLN A 190 4.11 -0.94 39.17
CA GLN A 190 3.80 -2.05 40.07
C GLN A 190 4.54 -1.94 41.42
N VAL A 191 5.81 -1.50 41.41
CA VAL A 191 6.56 -1.19 42.64
C VAL A 191 5.97 0.02 43.36
N ARG A 192 5.44 1.01 42.63
CA ARG A 192 4.81 2.21 43.21
C ARG A 192 3.46 1.94 43.87
N ARG A 193 2.67 1.00 43.33
CA ARG A 193 1.39 0.58 43.94
C ARG A 193 1.55 -0.26 45.20
N HIS A 194 2.68 -0.95 45.37
CA HIS A 194 2.99 -1.68 46.59
C HIS A 194 3.69 -0.85 47.69
N THR A 195 4.02 0.42 47.42
CA THR A 195 4.75 1.28 48.37
C THR A 195 4.01 2.55 48.78
N SER A 196 2.69 2.65 48.54
CA SER A 196 1.91 3.76 49.09
C SER A 196 1.71 3.56 50.61
N PRO A 197 2.22 4.45 51.48
CA PRO A 197 1.95 4.38 52.90
C PRO A 197 0.59 5.03 53.17
N ASP A 198 -0.41 4.20 53.46
CA ASP A 198 -1.70 4.69 53.91
C ASP A 198 -1.55 5.19 55.36
N SER A 199 -1.84 6.48 55.56
CA SER A 199 -1.81 7.14 56.86
C SER A 199 -3.25 7.42 57.29
N GLY A 200 -3.74 6.62 58.22
CA GLY A 200 -5.08 6.76 58.79
C GLY A 200 -5.21 5.97 60.08
N GLN A 201 -4.80 6.59 61.18
CA GLN A 201 -4.95 6.08 62.54
C GLN A 201 -6.41 5.77 62.86
N HIS A 202 -6.70 4.52 63.26
CA HIS A 202 -7.73 4.26 64.27
C HIS A 202 -7.25 3.15 65.21
N LYS A 203 -7.02 3.53 66.47
CA LYS A 203 -6.75 2.65 67.61
C LYS A 203 -8.07 2.02 68.09
N GLY A 204 -8.05 0.73 68.37
CA GLY A 204 -8.94 0.12 69.35
C GLY A 204 -9.28 -1.34 69.06
N GLY A 205 -8.90 -2.24 69.98
CA GLY A 205 -9.52 -3.56 70.13
C GLY A 205 -8.60 -4.72 69.76
N CYS A 206 -8.00 -5.32 70.78
CA CYS A 206 -7.61 -6.72 70.77
C CYS A 206 -8.85 -7.59 70.49
N ASP A 207 -8.70 -8.61 69.66
CA ASP A 207 -9.13 -9.99 69.94
C ASP A 207 -8.63 -10.92 68.82
N GLU A 208 -8.70 -12.20 69.13
CA GLU A 208 -7.99 -13.36 68.64
C GLU A 208 -8.19 -13.75 67.16
N GLU A 209 -7.28 -14.62 66.70
CA GLU A 209 -7.47 -15.64 65.65
C GLU A 209 -7.95 -15.21 64.25
N GLU A 210 -7.03 -15.20 63.29
CA GLU A 210 -7.13 -16.12 62.14
C GLU A 210 -5.82 -16.08 61.32
N GLY A 211 -5.18 -17.25 61.22
CA GLY A 211 -4.03 -17.45 60.37
C GLY A 211 -4.43 -17.35 58.90
N ALA A 212 -4.23 -16.18 58.31
CA ALA A 212 -4.28 -15.99 56.86
C ALA A 212 -3.12 -16.74 56.21
N SER A 213 -3.38 -18.01 55.94
CA SER A 213 -2.57 -18.89 55.10
C SER A 213 -2.41 -18.22 53.74
N ARG A 214 -1.15 -17.94 53.37
CA ARG A 214 -0.78 -17.72 51.97
C ARG A 214 -1.31 -18.91 51.17
N PRO A 215 -1.95 -18.69 50.00
CA PRO A 215 -2.31 -19.80 49.15
C PRO A 215 -1.01 -20.51 48.74
N ASP A 216 -0.85 -21.72 49.26
CA ASP A 216 0.20 -22.66 48.89
C ASP A 216 0.07 -22.95 47.40
N LEU A 217 0.89 -22.28 46.59
CA LEU A 217 1.00 -22.53 45.15
C LEU A 217 1.70 -23.86 44.84
N ASP A 218 2.07 -24.64 45.85
CA ASP A 218 2.75 -25.95 45.72
C ASP A 218 1.78 -27.15 45.79
N GLY A 219 0.48 -26.95 46.03
CA GLY A 219 -0.42 -28.03 46.44
C GLY A 219 -1.16 -28.82 45.36
N THR A 220 -1.21 -28.36 44.11
CA THR A 220 -1.73 -29.17 43.00
C THR A 220 -0.92 -28.87 41.74
N SER A 221 0.14 -29.65 41.56
CA SER A 221 0.56 -30.09 40.24
C SER A 221 -0.63 -30.83 39.60
N SER A 222 -1.67 -30.07 39.22
CA SER A 222 -2.68 -30.52 38.28
C SER A 222 -1.89 -30.89 37.06
N ASP A 223 -1.74 -32.19 36.90
CA ASP A 223 -1.01 -32.82 35.83
C ASP A 223 -1.41 -32.09 34.54
N ILE A 224 -0.45 -31.38 33.92
CA ILE A 224 -0.59 -30.73 32.61
C ILE A 224 -0.95 -31.82 31.54
N SER A 225 -1.17 -33.09 31.94
CA SER A 225 -2.03 -34.08 31.29
C SER A 225 -3.21 -33.44 30.54
N ASP A 226 -3.14 -33.45 29.20
CA ASP A 226 -4.21 -33.28 28.20
C ASP A 226 -5.28 -32.16 28.36
N THR A 227 -5.23 -31.35 29.42
CA THR A 227 -6.26 -30.40 29.83
C THR A 227 -6.11 -29.06 29.13
N GLY A 228 -4.87 -28.63 28.83
CA GLY A 228 -4.61 -27.47 27.94
C GLY A 228 -5.07 -27.65 26.49
N LEU A 229 -5.73 -28.78 26.17
CA LEU A 229 -6.24 -29.10 24.84
C LEU A 229 -7.74 -28.90 24.70
N LYS A 230 -8.50 -28.92 25.81
CA LYS A 230 -9.94 -28.66 25.78
C LYS A 230 -10.17 -27.19 26.08
N VAL A 231 -10.41 -26.43 25.02
CA VAL A 231 -10.92 -25.06 25.15
C VAL A 231 -12.36 -25.17 25.64
N GLU A 232 -12.67 -24.52 26.76
CA GLU A 232 -14.06 -24.36 27.21
C GLU A 232 -14.87 -23.67 26.10
N GLY A 233 -16.08 -24.16 25.82
CA GLY A 233 -16.89 -23.70 24.68
C GLY A 233 -17.09 -22.18 24.66
N ASP A 234 -17.17 -21.55 25.84
CA ASP A 234 -17.38 -20.11 26.00
C ASP A 234 -16.18 -19.26 25.58
N LEU A 235 -14.97 -19.84 25.57
CA LEU A 235 -13.76 -19.17 25.10
C LEU A 235 -13.60 -19.20 23.58
N ILE A 236 -14.34 -20.07 22.88
CA ILE A 236 -14.22 -20.22 21.42
C ILE A 236 -15.00 -19.10 20.77
N ARG A 237 -14.28 -18.07 20.32
CA ARG A 237 -14.88 -16.88 19.69
C ARG A 237 -14.17 -16.51 18.40
N ALA A 238 -14.93 -16.12 17.39
CA ALA A 238 -14.42 -15.73 16.09
C ALA A 238 -14.88 -14.30 15.73
N ILE A 239 -14.06 -13.59 14.96
CA ILE A 239 -14.42 -12.33 14.30
C ILE A 239 -14.44 -12.56 12.79
N SER A 240 -15.32 -11.87 12.05
CA SER A 240 -15.23 -11.86 10.59
C SER A 240 -13.97 -11.10 10.15
N MET A 241 -13.23 -11.64 9.18
CA MET A 241 -12.06 -10.97 8.60
C MET A 241 -12.39 -9.54 8.16
N ARG A 242 -13.50 -9.34 7.42
CA ARG A 242 -13.93 -8.01 6.97
C ARG A 242 -14.25 -7.08 8.13
N ARG A 243 -14.90 -7.60 9.19
CA ARG A 243 -15.18 -6.81 10.40
C ARG A 243 -13.89 -6.32 11.05
N SER A 244 -12.83 -7.15 11.08
CA SER A 244 -11.51 -6.77 11.58
C SER A 244 -10.85 -5.63 10.77
N LEU A 245 -11.24 -5.47 9.50
CA LEU A 245 -10.70 -4.49 8.56
C LEU A 245 -11.53 -3.19 8.48
N ARG A 246 -12.71 -3.14 9.11
CA ARG A 246 -13.53 -1.92 9.16
C ARG A 246 -12.78 -0.80 9.89
N GLN A 247 -13.26 0.43 9.69
CA GLN A 247 -12.64 1.63 10.26
C GLN A 247 -11.14 1.72 9.90
N TRP A 248 -10.80 1.39 8.65
CA TRP A 248 -9.43 1.42 8.13
C TRP A 248 -8.49 0.50 8.91
N GLY A 249 -8.97 -0.70 9.25
CA GLY A 249 -8.21 -1.67 10.04
C GLY A 249 -7.80 -1.11 11.40
N TRP A 250 -8.68 -0.36 12.06
CA TRP A 250 -8.39 0.25 13.35
C TRP A 250 -7.84 -0.77 14.37
N LEU A 251 -8.43 -1.98 14.40
CA LEU A 251 -7.95 -3.12 15.20
C LEU A 251 -6.47 -3.46 14.95
N TRP A 252 -6.03 -3.34 13.71
CA TRP A 252 -4.66 -3.69 13.30
C TRP A 252 -3.67 -2.57 13.54
N ARG A 253 -4.13 -1.31 13.50
CA ARG A 253 -3.30 -0.10 13.61
C ARG A 253 -3.05 0.32 15.05
N ARG A 254 -4.00 0.07 15.95
CA ARG A 254 -3.90 0.54 17.33
C ARG A 254 -3.04 -0.42 18.17
N PRO A 255 -2.05 0.06 18.92
CA PRO A 255 -1.35 -0.77 19.90
C PRO A 255 -2.33 -1.17 21.01
N MET A 256 -2.28 -2.42 21.46
CA MET A 256 -3.14 -2.94 22.54
C MET A 256 -2.91 -2.26 23.89
N LEU A 257 -1.75 -1.62 24.06
CA LEU A 257 -1.40 -0.85 25.25
C LEU A 257 -1.09 0.59 24.83
N PRO A 258 -1.57 1.62 25.55
CA PRO A 258 -2.41 1.57 26.75
C PRO A 258 -3.91 1.73 26.42
N MET A 259 -4.63 0.64 26.12
CA MET A 259 -6.10 0.69 26.04
C MET A 259 -6.74 0.58 27.42
N SER A 260 -7.86 1.27 27.65
CA SER A 260 -8.68 1.09 28.85
C SER A 260 -9.40 -0.27 28.85
N ASP A 261 -9.88 -0.72 30.00
CA ASP A 261 -10.58 -2.01 30.09
C ASP A 261 -11.92 -2.00 29.34
N GLU A 262 -12.59 -0.85 29.25
CA GLU A 262 -13.79 -0.69 28.41
C GLU A 262 -13.48 -0.85 26.92
N GLU A 263 -12.35 -0.29 26.46
CA GLU A 263 -11.93 -0.43 25.06
C GLU A 263 -11.54 -1.86 24.72
N ARG A 264 -10.86 -2.55 25.65
CA ARG A 264 -10.53 -3.98 25.53
C ARG A 264 -11.78 -4.85 25.52
N MET A 265 -12.78 -4.52 26.34
CA MET A 265 -14.07 -5.19 26.33
C MET A 265 -14.82 -4.94 25.01
N ALA A 266 -14.80 -3.70 24.52
CA ALA A 266 -15.41 -3.36 23.22
C ALA A 266 -14.78 -4.15 22.07
N LEU A 267 -13.46 -4.37 22.11
CA LEU A 267 -12.78 -5.26 21.16
C LEU A 267 -13.25 -6.71 21.26
N PHE A 268 -13.36 -7.23 22.48
CA PHE A 268 -13.86 -8.58 22.72
C PHE A 268 -15.30 -8.78 22.21
N GLN A 269 -16.16 -7.76 22.35
CA GLN A 269 -17.53 -7.76 21.83
C GLN A 269 -17.63 -7.74 20.29
N LEU A 270 -16.52 -7.47 19.57
CA LEU A 270 -16.48 -7.60 18.12
C LEU A 270 -16.47 -9.07 17.66
N SER A 271 -15.95 -9.99 18.50
CA SER A 271 -16.02 -11.43 18.25
C SER A 271 -17.35 -12.01 18.71
N LYS A 272 -17.73 -13.18 18.20
CA LYS A 272 -18.94 -13.93 18.56
C LYS A 272 -18.55 -15.35 18.93
N PRO A 273 -19.30 -16.05 19.82
CA PRO A 273 -19.12 -17.48 20.05
C PRO A 273 -19.11 -18.25 18.72
N SER A 274 -18.21 -19.21 18.59
CA SER A 274 -18.02 -20.00 17.38
C SER A 274 -17.73 -21.46 17.72
N SER A 275 -17.98 -22.37 16.78
CA SER A 275 -17.56 -23.77 16.90
C SER A 275 -16.15 -24.03 16.34
N GLY A 276 -15.57 -23.06 15.62
CA GLY A 276 -14.24 -23.18 15.01
C GLY A 276 -13.87 -21.96 14.17
N TYR A 277 -12.80 -22.08 13.38
CA TYR A 277 -12.25 -20.98 12.59
C TYR A 277 -11.94 -21.40 11.15
N ASP A 278 -12.28 -20.56 10.19
CA ASP A 278 -11.79 -20.72 8.81
C ASP A 278 -10.31 -20.35 8.72
N SER A 279 -9.87 -19.34 9.49
CA SER A 279 -8.46 -18.97 9.57
C SER A 279 -8.01 -18.52 10.97
N PHE A 280 -6.80 -18.93 11.37
CA PHE A 280 -6.07 -18.37 12.50
C PHE A 280 -5.07 -17.34 11.99
N LEU A 281 -5.15 -16.10 12.47
CA LEU A 281 -4.25 -15.03 12.02
C LEU A 281 -3.07 -14.88 12.98
N SER A 282 -1.93 -15.44 12.61
CA SER A 282 -0.69 -15.20 13.35
C SER A 282 0.11 -14.05 12.76
N HIS A 283 0.63 -13.18 13.60
CA HIS A 283 1.31 -11.97 13.18
C HIS A 283 2.24 -11.42 14.27
N SER A 284 3.10 -10.46 13.90
CA SER A 284 3.89 -9.70 14.89
C SER A 284 3.31 -8.32 15.13
N TRP A 285 3.00 -8.00 16.39
CA TRP A 285 2.59 -6.67 16.83
C TRP A 285 3.62 -5.56 16.58
N GLN A 286 4.91 -5.90 16.44
CA GLN A 286 5.97 -4.93 16.10
C GLN A 286 5.86 -4.39 14.66
N THR A 287 5.18 -5.12 13.80
CA THR A 287 5.00 -4.72 12.40
C THR A 287 3.87 -3.71 12.29
N TRP A 288 4.12 -2.65 11.51
CA TRP A 288 3.17 -1.56 11.33
C TRP A 288 1.79 -2.06 10.90
N GLY A 289 0.75 -1.60 11.58
CA GLY A 289 -0.61 -2.09 11.39
C GLY A 289 -1.21 -1.79 10.01
N LEU A 290 -0.83 -0.67 9.39
CA LEU A 290 -1.30 -0.30 8.06
C LEU A 290 -0.89 -1.33 7.00
N TRP A 291 0.30 -1.90 7.14
CA TRP A 291 0.78 -2.96 6.26
C TRP A 291 -0.05 -4.25 6.38
N LYS A 292 -0.40 -4.63 7.61
CA LYS A 292 -1.31 -5.76 7.85
C LYS A 292 -2.69 -5.48 7.24
N TYR A 293 -3.22 -4.27 7.45
CA TYR A 293 -4.49 -3.84 6.89
C TYR A 293 -4.50 -3.95 5.35
N PHE A 294 -3.53 -3.35 4.66
CA PHE A 294 -3.50 -3.39 3.19
C PHE A 294 -3.31 -4.82 2.67
N SER A 295 -2.44 -5.61 3.29
CA SER A 295 -2.24 -7.02 2.91
C SER A 295 -3.53 -7.82 3.07
N LEU A 296 -4.23 -7.67 4.20
CA LEU A 296 -5.48 -8.37 4.45
C LEU A 296 -6.62 -7.88 3.55
N VAL A 297 -6.76 -6.59 3.29
CA VAL A 297 -7.78 -6.05 2.37
C VAL A 297 -7.53 -6.55 0.95
N LEU A 298 -6.31 -6.41 0.43
CA LEU A 298 -5.98 -6.89 -0.91
C LEU A 298 -6.21 -8.39 -1.02
N HIS A 299 -5.81 -9.17 -0.02
CA HIS A 299 -5.96 -10.62 -0.09
C HIS A 299 -7.41 -11.09 0.04
N SER A 300 -8.14 -10.59 1.04
CA SER A 300 -9.53 -11.02 1.31
C SER A 300 -10.54 -10.43 0.32
N CYS A 301 -10.26 -9.26 -0.26
CA CYS A 301 -11.22 -8.52 -1.08
C CYS A 301 -10.77 -8.35 -2.54
N ARG A 302 -9.72 -9.02 -3.03
CA ARG A 302 -9.24 -8.89 -4.42
C ARG A 302 -10.33 -9.08 -5.49
N SER A 303 -11.23 -10.05 -5.31
CA SER A 303 -12.30 -10.32 -6.28
C SER A 303 -13.31 -9.17 -6.29
N TRP A 304 -13.65 -8.64 -5.12
CA TRP A 304 -14.47 -7.44 -4.99
C TRP A 304 -13.79 -6.22 -5.63
N LEU A 305 -12.49 -6.03 -5.40
CA LEU A 305 -11.74 -4.91 -6.01
C LEU A 305 -11.77 -4.96 -7.52
N LEU A 306 -11.54 -6.15 -8.10
CA LEU A 306 -11.57 -6.33 -9.55
C LEU A 306 -12.98 -6.10 -10.11
N LEU A 307 -14.00 -6.66 -9.47
CA LEU A 307 -15.40 -6.45 -9.86
C LEU A 307 -15.80 -4.97 -9.76
N TRP A 308 -15.44 -4.30 -8.66
CA TRP A 308 -15.74 -2.90 -8.44
C TRP A 308 -15.05 -1.99 -9.46
N TRP A 309 -13.78 -2.26 -9.76
CA TRP A 309 -13.07 -1.59 -10.84
C TRP A 309 -13.77 -1.80 -12.19
N PHE A 310 -14.11 -3.04 -12.52
CA PHE A 310 -14.76 -3.37 -13.79
C PHE A 310 -16.10 -2.62 -13.94
N LEU A 311 -16.97 -2.69 -12.93
CA LEU A 311 -18.27 -1.99 -12.95
C LEU A 311 -18.10 -0.48 -13.10
N TRP A 312 -17.16 0.12 -12.38
CA TRP A 312 -16.93 1.55 -12.44
C TRP A 312 -16.36 2.01 -13.79
N VAL A 313 -15.44 1.23 -14.36
CA VAL A 313 -14.88 1.49 -15.70
C VAL A 313 -15.96 1.37 -16.78
N VAL A 314 -16.84 0.37 -16.69
CA VAL A 314 -18.00 0.23 -17.61
C VAL A 314 -18.92 1.44 -17.50
N VAL A 315 -19.28 1.87 -16.28
CA VAL A 315 -20.10 3.07 -16.08
C VAL A 315 -19.41 4.31 -16.66
N ALA A 316 -18.12 4.51 -16.37
CA ALA A 316 -17.36 5.64 -16.89
C ALA A 316 -17.30 5.62 -18.42
N PHE A 317 -17.11 4.45 -19.04
CA PHE A 317 -17.12 4.28 -20.49
C PHE A 317 -18.48 4.63 -21.10
N VAL A 318 -19.59 4.11 -20.54
CA VAL A 318 -20.96 4.40 -21.01
C VAL A 318 -21.33 5.88 -20.83
N VAL A 319 -21.01 6.47 -19.67
CA VAL A 319 -21.21 7.91 -19.44
C VAL A 319 -20.40 8.73 -20.42
N SER A 320 -19.14 8.36 -20.65
CA SER A 320 -18.27 9.01 -21.62
C SER A 320 -18.62 8.65 -23.07
N LEU A 321 -19.56 7.76 -23.36
CA LEU A 321 -20.13 7.57 -24.69
C LEU A 321 -21.27 8.55 -24.93
N HIS A 322 -22.18 8.68 -23.94
CA HIS A 322 -23.43 9.42 -24.10
C HIS A 322 -23.35 10.91 -23.73
N LEU A 323 -22.38 11.32 -22.92
CA LEU A 323 -22.23 12.72 -22.51
C LEU A 323 -21.04 13.37 -23.22
N ASP A 324 -21.22 14.58 -23.73
CA ASP A 324 -20.16 15.39 -24.34
C ASP A 324 -19.20 15.94 -23.27
N LEU A 325 -18.41 15.04 -22.68
CA LEU A 325 -17.38 15.40 -21.72
C LEU A 325 -16.22 16.13 -22.41
N PRO A 326 -15.55 17.08 -21.73
CA PRO A 326 -14.42 17.79 -22.28
C PRO A 326 -13.30 16.84 -22.77
N THR A 327 -12.76 17.14 -23.93
CA THR A 327 -11.62 16.41 -24.54
C THR A 327 -10.41 17.32 -24.56
N TYR A 328 -9.23 16.77 -24.28
CA TYR A 328 -8.00 17.54 -24.08
C TYR A 328 -6.83 17.07 -24.97
N SER A 329 -6.99 15.92 -25.61
CA SER A 329 -5.97 15.31 -26.45
C SER A 329 -6.64 14.72 -27.70
N GLN A 330 -5.83 14.28 -28.65
CA GLN A 330 -6.30 13.65 -29.89
C GLN A 330 -5.57 12.32 -30.09
N VAL A 331 -6.28 11.33 -30.61
CA VAL A 331 -5.70 10.10 -31.14
C VAL A 331 -5.86 10.10 -32.65
N GLU A 332 -4.80 9.74 -33.35
CA GLU A 332 -4.81 9.56 -34.80
C GLU A 332 -4.65 8.07 -35.08
N LEU A 333 -5.65 7.46 -35.71
CA LEU A 333 -5.58 6.08 -36.19
C LEU A 333 -5.56 6.09 -37.71
N ALA A 334 -4.51 5.51 -38.27
CA ALA A 334 -4.41 5.23 -39.69
C ALA A 334 -4.84 3.78 -39.94
N THR A 335 -6.11 3.61 -40.31
CA THR A 335 -6.66 2.36 -40.85
C THR A 335 -6.77 2.45 -42.37
N PRO A 336 -6.70 1.33 -43.11
CA PRO A 336 -6.92 1.34 -44.56
C PRO A 336 -8.31 1.91 -44.90
N GLY A 337 -8.36 3.15 -45.40
CA GLY A 337 -9.60 3.82 -45.80
C GLY A 337 -10.24 4.75 -44.76
N PHE A 338 -9.66 4.87 -43.56
CA PHE A 338 -10.14 5.83 -42.56
C PHE A 338 -8.97 6.45 -41.79
N SER A 339 -8.89 7.78 -41.83
CA SER A 339 -7.97 8.60 -41.03
C SER A 339 -8.78 9.72 -40.40
N CYS A 340 -9.01 9.64 -39.08
CA CYS A 340 -9.59 10.70 -38.27
C CYS A 340 -8.55 11.19 -37.28
N ARG A 341 -8.65 12.47 -36.92
CA ARG A 341 -8.21 12.93 -35.61
C ARG A 341 -9.39 12.88 -34.66
N CYS A 342 -9.32 11.94 -33.74
CA CYS A 342 -10.41 11.60 -32.86
C CYS A 342 -10.12 12.20 -31.46
N PRO A 343 -10.96 13.11 -30.93
CA PRO A 343 -10.70 13.78 -29.66
C PRO A 343 -10.87 12.81 -28.48
N LYS A 344 -9.98 12.87 -27.48
CA LYS A 344 -9.96 11.99 -26.30
C LYS A 344 -9.94 12.74 -24.98
N GLY A 345 -10.61 12.18 -23.97
CA GLY A 345 -10.59 12.64 -22.58
C GLY A 345 -9.68 11.77 -21.70
N PRO A 346 -9.58 12.04 -20.39
CA PRO A 346 -8.92 11.15 -19.42
C PRO A 346 -9.90 10.38 -18.54
N TRP A 347 -11.20 10.37 -18.88
CA TRP A 347 -12.27 10.10 -17.93
C TRP A 347 -12.35 8.65 -17.50
N VAL A 348 -12.12 7.70 -18.41
CA VAL A 348 -12.07 6.26 -18.12
C VAL A 348 -10.83 5.93 -17.29
N LEU A 349 -9.68 6.52 -17.63
CA LEU A 349 -8.42 6.34 -16.90
C LEU A 349 -8.51 6.84 -15.45
N VAL A 350 -8.97 8.09 -15.25
CA VAL A 350 -9.16 8.69 -13.93
C VAL A 350 -10.19 7.90 -13.12
N SER A 351 -11.28 7.48 -13.76
CA SER A 351 -12.31 6.66 -13.13
C SER A 351 -11.76 5.30 -12.68
N GLY A 352 -10.89 4.67 -13.47
CA GLY A 352 -10.20 3.43 -13.09
C GLY A 352 -9.32 3.58 -11.85
N LEU A 353 -8.57 4.67 -11.73
CA LEU A 353 -7.77 4.94 -10.53
C LEU A 353 -8.68 5.16 -9.31
N LEU A 354 -9.71 6.00 -9.47
CA LEU A 354 -10.67 6.28 -8.42
C LEU A 354 -11.43 5.02 -7.99
N SER A 355 -11.76 4.12 -8.91
CA SER A 355 -12.44 2.87 -8.58
C SER A 355 -11.56 1.96 -7.74
N ILE A 356 -10.26 1.84 -8.03
CA ILE A 356 -9.35 1.06 -7.18
C ILE A 356 -9.28 1.64 -5.76
N VAL A 357 -9.09 2.96 -5.66
CA VAL A 357 -8.99 3.65 -4.35
C VAL A 357 -10.29 3.51 -3.56
N THR A 358 -11.44 3.78 -4.17
CA THR A 358 -12.74 3.64 -3.51
C THR A 358 -13.07 2.18 -3.19
N GLY A 359 -12.75 1.26 -4.09
CA GLY A 359 -12.92 -0.18 -3.90
C GLY A 359 -12.15 -0.68 -2.67
N LEU A 360 -10.91 -0.22 -2.47
CA LEU A 360 -10.10 -0.56 -1.29
C LEU A 360 -10.75 -0.11 0.02
N PHE A 361 -11.41 1.06 0.03
CA PHE A 361 -12.10 1.55 1.23
C PHE A 361 -13.47 0.93 1.46
N LEU A 362 -14.17 0.55 0.39
CA LEU A 362 -15.49 -0.06 0.46
C LEU A 362 -15.43 -1.59 0.67
N ALA A 363 -14.31 -2.22 0.34
CA ALA A 363 -14.08 -3.66 0.46
C ALA A 363 -14.46 -4.25 1.84
N PRO A 364 -14.04 -3.69 3.00
CA PRO A 364 -14.44 -4.19 4.32
C PRO A 364 -15.93 -4.07 4.65
N TYR A 365 -16.68 -3.31 3.86
CA TYR A 365 -18.12 -3.08 3.99
C TYR A 365 -18.93 -3.79 2.92
N ALA A 366 -18.27 -4.49 1.98
CA ALA A 366 -18.95 -5.29 0.99
C ALA A 366 -19.83 -6.36 1.67
N PRO A 367 -21.03 -6.64 1.14
CA PRO A 367 -21.92 -7.65 1.70
C PRO A 367 -21.24 -9.03 1.83
N ASP A 368 -21.57 -9.75 2.91
CA ASP A 368 -20.95 -11.03 3.22
C ASP A 368 -21.24 -12.10 2.15
N TRP A 369 -22.37 -12.03 1.43
CA TRP A 369 -22.72 -12.97 0.34
C TRP A 369 -21.80 -12.87 -0.89
N LEU A 370 -21.02 -11.80 -1.00
CA LEU A 370 -19.97 -11.66 -2.01
C LEU A 370 -18.63 -12.26 -1.58
N SER A 371 -18.53 -12.74 -0.33
CA SER A 371 -17.40 -13.50 0.20
C SER A 371 -17.85 -14.89 0.63
N GLN A 372 -16.92 -15.81 0.79
CA GLN A 372 -17.19 -16.94 1.67
C GLN A 372 -17.22 -16.44 3.12
N ALA A 373 -17.97 -17.14 3.98
CA ALA A 373 -17.92 -16.83 5.41
C ALA A 373 -16.45 -16.91 5.88
N ASP A 374 -15.92 -15.78 6.34
CA ASP A 374 -14.50 -15.63 6.70
C ASP A 374 -14.37 -15.51 8.23
N SER A 375 -14.73 -16.57 8.96
CA SER A 375 -14.55 -16.58 10.42
C SER A 375 -13.07 -16.74 10.75
N CYS A 376 -12.51 -15.79 11.49
CA CYS A 376 -11.11 -15.85 11.88
C CYS A 376 -10.89 -15.68 13.39
N PHE A 377 -9.86 -16.36 13.88
CA PHE A 377 -9.30 -16.10 15.19
C PHE A 377 -8.29 -14.96 15.10
N MET A 378 -8.49 -13.94 15.93
CA MET A 378 -7.58 -12.81 16.12
C MET A 378 -7.44 -12.57 17.62
N ASP A 379 -6.23 -12.78 18.15
CA ASP A 379 -5.91 -12.70 19.59
C ASP A 379 -6.50 -11.47 20.30
N ALA A 380 -6.37 -10.29 19.68
CA ALA A 380 -6.86 -9.03 20.24
C ALA A 380 -8.39 -8.94 20.41
N ALA A 381 -9.16 -9.66 19.60
CA ALA A 381 -10.63 -9.61 19.60
C ALA A 381 -11.28 -10.89 20.15
N CYS A 382 -10.58 -12.03 20.09
CA CYS A 382 -11.11 -13.33 20.47
C CYS A 382 -10.73 -13.73 21.90
N ILE A 383 -9.63 -13.21 22.45
CA ILE A 383 -9.25 -13.40 23.85
C ILE A 383 -9.79 -12.24 24.67
N HIS A 384 -10.28 -12.52 25.88
CA HIS A 384 -10.84 -11.50 26.76
C HIS A 384 -9.74 -10.61 27.36
N GLN A 385 -9.43 -9.49 26.71
CA GLN A 385 -8.26 -8.66 27.06
C GLN A 385 -8.42 -7.84 28.37
N ALA A 386 -9.65 -7.67 28.89
CA ALA A 386 -9.96 -6.84 30.05
C ALA A 386 -9.95 -7.59 31.41
N ASP A 387 -10.15 -8.91 31.39
CA ASP A 387 -10.18 -9.76 32.58
C ASP A 387 -8.90 -10.59 32.55
N GLN A 388 -8.04 -10.39 33.54
CA GLN A 388 -6.71 -11.01 33.57
C GLN A 388 -6.78 -12.54 33.62
N ARG A 389 -7.76 -13.12 34.33
CA ARG A 389 -7.91 -14.57 34.45
C ARG A 389 -8.34 -15.18 33.13
N LEU A 390 -9.37 -14.60 32.49
CA LEU A 390 -9.84 -15.07 31.18
C LEU A 390 -8.82 -14.82 30.07
N LYS A 391 -8.02 -13.75 30.18
CA LYS A 391 -6.90 -13.47 29.28
C LYS A 391 -5.84 -14.56 29.36
N GLU A 392 -5.38 -14.88 30.57
CA GLU A 392 -4.42 -15.95 30.82
C GLU A 392 -4.95 -17.30 30.33
N GLN A 393 -6.20 -17.62 30.67
CA GLN A 393 -6.87 -18.84 30.21
C GLN A 393 -6.91 -18.91 28.67
N GLY A 394 -7.21 -17.80 28.00
CA GLY A 394 -7.19 -17.70 26.54
C GLY A 394 -5.79 -17.87 25.94
N ILE A 395 -4.77 -17.23 26.51
CA ILE A 395 -3.37 -17.34 26.06
C ILE A 395 -2.88 -18.79 26.19
N TYR A 396 -3.11 -19.43 27.34
CA TYR A 396 -2.70 -20.81 27.56
C TYR A 396 -3.54 -21.83 26.78
N SER A 397 -4.69 -21.42 26.23
CA SER A 397 -5.56 -22.24 25.37
C SER A 397 -5.27 -22.10 23.86
N ILE A 398 -4.22 -21.38 23.44
CA ILE A 398 -3.87 -21.18 22.02
C ILE A 398 -3.73 -22.49 21.25
N GLY A 399 -3.15 -23.54 21.85
CA GLY A 399 -3.03 -24.86 21.20
C GLY A 399 -4.38 -25.48 20.85
N GLY A 400 -5.42 -25.20 21.63
CA GLY A 400 -6.79 -25.59 21.36
C GLY A 400 -7.41 -24.78 20.22
N PHE A 401 -7.23 -23.45 20.20
CA PHE A 401 -7.69 -22.61 19.09
C PHE A 401 -7.07 -23.01 17.75
N LEU A 402 -5.78 -23.35 17.74
CA LEU A 402 -5.07 -23.83 16.55
C LEU A 402 -5.66 -25.15 16.03
N SER A 403 -6.04 -26.06 16.93
CA SER A 403 -6.67 -27.34 16.55
C SER A 403 -8.06 -27.17 15.91
N LEU A 404 -8.76 -26.08 16.24
CA LEU A 404 -10.08 -25.74 15.70
C LEU A 404 -10.00 -24.90 14.40
N SER A 405 -8.80 -24.55 13.94
CA SER A 405 -8.59 -23.67 12.79
C SER A 405 -8.32 -24.47 11.52
N ARG A 406 -9.08 -24.23 10.44
CA ARG A 406 -8.87 -24.91 9.14
C ARG A 406 -7.59 -24.47 8.43
N GLU A 407 -7.30 -23.17 8.49
CA GLU A 407 -6.09 -22.55 7.93
C GLU A 407 -5.36 -21.78 9.04
N MET A 408 -4.02 -21.85 9.09
CA MET A 408 -3.20 -20.88 9.80
C MET A 408 -2.58 -19.95 8.78
N ARG A 409 -2.91 -18.66 8.88
CA ARG A 409 -2.35 -17.62 8.02
C ARG A 409 -1.38 -16.76 8.80
N VAL A 410 -0.15 -16.73 8.29
CA VAL A 410 0.97 -16.04 8.93
C VAL A 410 1.25 -14.77 8.16
N LEU A 411 0.94 -13.61 8.76
CA LEU A 411 1.26 -12.30 8.24
C LEU A 411 2.75 -12.02 8.46
N TRP A 412 3.57 -12.60 7.59
CA TRP A 412 5.00 -12.64 7.80
C TRP A 412 5.65 -11.27 7.58
N SER A 413 6.57 -10.96 8.49
CA SER A 413 7.43 -9.79 8.46
C SER A 413 8.77 -10.15 9.10
N PRO A 414 9.86 -9.38 8.86
CA PRO A 414 11.17 -9.70 9.42
C PRO A 414 11.22 -10.00 10.94
N PRO A 415 10.50 -9.28 11.84
CA PRO A 415 10.53 -9.58 13.27
C PRO A 415 9.64 -10.76 13.69
N TYR A 416 8.93 -11.43 12.76
CA TYR A 416 8.00 -12.50 13.11
C TYR A 416 8.74 -13.73 13.66
N LEU A 417 9.77 -14.21 12.96
CA LEU A 417 10.49 -15.43 13.34
C LEU A 417 11.44 -15.24 14.52
N SER A 418 11.76 -13.99 14.88
CA SER A 418 12.55 -13.71 16.08
C SER A 418 11.73 -13.81 17.36
N ARG A 419 10.41 -14.01 17.30
CA ARG A 419 9.53 -14.09 18.48
C ARG A 419 9.19 -15.55 18.82
N LEU A 420 9.43 -15.92 20.07
CA LEU A 420 9.23 -17.29 20.57
C LEU A 420 7.77 -17.76 20.42
N TRP A 421 6.79 -16.92 20.78
CA TRP A 421 5.37 -17.23 20.60
C TRP A 421 5.02 -17.50 19.13
N CYS A 422 5.46 -16.65 18.20
CA CYS A 422 5.13 -16.76 16.77
C CYS A 422 5.65 -18.06 16.12
N ILE A 423 6.87 -18.48 16.46
CA ILE A 423 7.43 -19.74 15.95
C ILE A 423 6.83 -20.96 16.66
N PHE A 424 6.53 -20.83 17.96
CA PHE A 424 5.80 -21.85 18.70
C PHE A 424 4.41 -22.10 18.10
N GLU A 425 3.64 -21.05 17.78
CA GLU A 425 2.32 -21.17 17.13
C GLU A 425 2.36 -21.94 15.81
N LEU A 426 3.38 -21.72 14.98
CA LEU A 426 3.57 -22.44 13.71
C LEU A 426 3.73 -23.95 13.94
N ALA A 427 4.65 -24.30 14.84
CA ALA A 427 4.94 -25.68 15.20
C ALA A 427 3.73 -26.34 15.90
N ALA A 428 3.09 -25.61 16.82
CA ALA A 428 1.88 -25.99 17.53
C ALA A 428 0.75 -26.31 16.55
N PHE A 429 0.51 -25.44 15.57
CA PHE A 429 -0.50 -25.66 14.54
C PHE A 429 -0.24 -26.96 13.80
N ARG A 430 1.00 -27.21 13.39
CA ARG A 430 1.31 -28.43 12.65
C ARG A 430 1.21 -29.70 13.50
N LYS A 431 1.56 -29.61 14.78
CA LYS A 431 1.40 -30.72 15.73
C LYS A 431 -0.06 -31.04 16.02
N ARG A 432 -0.92 -30.02 16.10
CA ARG A 432 -2.33 -30.15 16.50
C ARG A 432 -3.28 -30.31 15.33
N ASN A 433 -2.90 -29.83 14.16
CA ASN A 433 -3.67 -29.90 12.93
C ASN A 433 -2.75 -30.28 11.74
N PRO A 434 -2.33 -31.56 11.65
CA PRO A 434 -1.39 -32.02 10.63
C PRO A 434 -1.97 -32.01 9.20
N THR A 435 -3.29 -31.89 9.06
CA THR A 435 -3.98 -31.73 7.76
C THR A 435 -4.34 -30.27 7.48
N GLY A 436 -4.20 -29.40 8.47
CA GLY A 436 -4.53 -27.98 8.40
C GLY A 436 -3.65 -27.26 7.39
N LYS A 437 -4.22 -26.26 6.72
CA LYS A 437 -3.51 -25.52 5.68
C LYS A 437 -2.65 -24.43 6.32
N LEU A 438 -1.34 -24.49 6.13
CA LEU A 438 -0.41 -23.46 6.60
C LEU A 438 -0.06 -22.50 5.45
N VAL A 439 -0.37 -21.22 5.60
CA VAL A 439 -0.16 -20.19 4.57
C VAL A 439 0.70 -19.07 5.11
N ILE A 440 1.90 -18.90 4.56
CA ILE A 440 2.66 -17.66 4.72
C ILE A 440 2.11 -16.61 3.75
N ALA A 441 1.70 -15.47 4.29
CA ALA A 441 1.37 -14.25 3.56
C ALA A 441 2.43 -13.18 3.89
N PRO A 442 3.50 -13.05 3.08
CA PRO A 442 4.51 -12.05 3.31
C PRO A 442 3.95 -10.66 3.03
N LEU A 443 3.89 -9.80 4.04
CA LEU A 443 3.23 -8.49 3.94
C LEU A 443 3.78 -7.62 2.79
N PHE A 444 5.05 -7.80 2.43
CA PHE A 444 5.69 -7.03 1.36
C PHE A 444 5.09 -7.30 -0.03
N VAL A 445 4.45 -8.45 -0.27
CA VAL A 445 3.90 -8.79 -1.59
C VAL A 445 2.77 -7.85 -1.92
N GLU A 446 1.79 -7.71 -1.03
CA GLU A 446 0.65 -6.82 -1.26
C GLU A 446 1.05 -5.35 -1.32
N HIS A 447 2.09 -4.93 -0.58
CA HIS A 447 2.63 -3.57 -0.73
C HIS A 447 3.23 -3.35 -2.12
N ALA A 448 3.98 -4.32 -2.63
CA ALA A 448 4.57 -4.23 -3.95
C ALA A 448 3.49 -4.18 -5.04
N ILE A 449 2.39 -4.94 -4.87
CA ILE A 449 1.22 -4.86 -5.75
C ILE A 449 0.57 -3.47 -5.67
N LEU A 450 0.34 -2.91 -4.49
CA LEU A 450 -0.26 -1.59 -4.34
C LEU A 450 0.60 -0.49 -5.00
N ILE A 451 1.91 -0.49 -4.72
CA ILE A 451 2.87 0.43 -5.35
C ILE A 451 2.88 0.22 -6.87
N GLY A 452 2.83 -1.03 -7.33
CA GLY A 452 2.79 -1.35 -8.75
C GLY A 452 1.53 -0.84 -9.45
N ILE A 453 0.36 -0.96 -8.82
CA ILE A 453 -0.89 -0.40 -9.35
C ILE A 453 -0.78 1.12 -9.47
N LEU A 454 -0.33 1.80 -8.40
CA LEU A 454 -0.15 3.26 -8.42
C LEU A 454 0.88 3.69 -9.48
N GLY A 455 2.00 2.96 -9.60
CA GLY A 455 3.02 3.20 -10.60
C GLY A 455 2.51 2.98 -12.03
N ALA A 456 1.66 1.97 -12.26
CA ALA A 456 1.04 1.70 -13.55
C ALA A 456 0.04 2.79 -13.95
N TYR A 457 -0.78 3.29 -13.02
CA TYR A 457 -1.66 4.44 -13.29
C TYR A 457 -0.88 5.73 -13.50
N ALA A 458 0.22 5.96 -12.78
CA ALA A 458 1.11 7.08 -13.03
C ALA A 458 1.74 7.00 -14.43
N ALA A 459 2.23 5.83 -14.83
CA ALA A 459 2.76 5.57 -16.16
C ALA A 459 1.72 5.83 -17.26
N ALA A 460 0.50 5.29 -17.09
CA ALA A 460 -0.61 5.52 -18.00
C ALA A 460 -1.00 7.00 -18.10
N GLY A 461 -1.00 7.72 -16.97
CA GLY A 461 -1.25 9.17 -16.93
C GLY A 461 -0.19 9.97 -17.69
N VAL A 462 1.10 9.66 -17.48
CA VAL A 462 2.20 10.31 -18.22
C VAL A 462 2.07 10.03 -19.72
N LEU A 463 1.85 8.77 -20.12
CA LEU A 463 1.67 8.40 -21.52
C LEU A 463 0.47 9.15 -22.14
N TRP A 464 -0.62 9.32 -21.39
CA TRP A 464 -1.79 10.07 -21.85
C TRP A 464 -1.48 11.56 -22.06
N THR A 465 -0.70 12.19 -21.17
CA THR A 465 -0.34 13.62 -21.27
C THR A 465 0.66 13.94 -22.36
N MET A 466 1.50 12.98 -22.76
CA MET A 466 2.48 13.17 -23.81
C MET A 466 1.78 13.03 -25.17
N THR A 467 1.23 14.13 -25.69
CA THR A 467 0.59 14.16 -27.01
C THR A 467 1.65 14.02 -28.10
N GLY A 468 1.56 12.96 -28.90
CA GLY A 468 2.54 12.60 -29.93
C GLY A 468 3.38 11.41 -29.48
N PHE A 469 3.22 10.28 -30.18
CA PHE A 469 4.01 9.07 -29.96
C PHE A 469 5.47 9.29 -30.40
N SER A 470 6.24 10.04 -29.62
CA SER A 470 7.69 9.95 -29.69
C SER A 470 8.12 8.71 -28.90
N GLU A 471 9.11 7.98 -29.40
CA GLU A 471 9.70 6.82 -28.70
C GLU A 471 10.16 7.20 -27.28
N MET A 472 10.59 8.45 -27.10
CA MET A 472 10.98 9.02 -25.81
C MET A 472 9.82 9.09 -24.80
N SER A 473 8.60 9.38 -25.25
CA SER A 473 7.41 9.43 -24.38
C SER A 473 7.13 8.07 -23.75
N PHE A 474 7.33 6.99 -24.51
CA PHE A 474 7.16 5.63 -23.99
C PHE A 474 8.18 5.33 -22.89
N ILE A 475 9.46 5.62 -23.13
CA ILE A 475 10.54 5.41 -22.14
C ILE A 475 10.27 6.22 -20.86
N VAL A 476 9.92 7.50 -20.98
CA VAL A 476 9.62 8.37 -19.83
C VAL A 476 8.41 7.83 -19.05
N SER A 477 7.34 7.45 -19.75
CA SER A 477 6.12 6.93 -19.14
C SER A 477 6.35 5.62 -18.38
N LEU A 478 7.27 4.76 -18.84
CA LEU A 478 7.57 3.49 -18.18
C LEU A 478 8.58 3.61 -17.02
N SER A 479 9.21 4.77 -16.82
CA SER A 479 10.17 4.96 -15.72
C SER A 479 9.64 4.63 -14.31
N PRO A 480 8.35 4.83 -13.94
CA PRO A 480 7.82 4.37 -12.64
C PRO A 480 7.91 2.85 -12.46
N VAL A 481 7.86 2.08 -13.54
CA VAL A 481 7.99 0.62 -13.52
C VAL A 481 9.40 0.21 -13.09
N LEU A 482 10.44 0.99 -13.41
CA LEU A 482 11.81 0.72 -12.94
C LEU A 482 11.90 0.72 -11.41
N PHE A 483 11.27 1.69 -10.75
CA PHE A 483 11.21 1.76 -9.29
C PHE A 483 10.43 0.58 -8.70
N MET A 484 9.31 0.22 -9.33
CA MET A 484 8.53 -0.96 -8.95
C MET A 484 9.35 -2.25 -9.06
N ILE A 485 10.09 -2.45 -10.16
CA ILE A 485 10.97 -3.61 -10.35
C ILE A 485 12.05 -3.66 -9.26
N HIS A 486 12.68 -2.52 -8.98
CA HIS A 486 13.69 -2.44 -7.92
C HIS A 486 13.11 -2.82 -6.56
N TYR A 487 11.93 -2.27 -6.25
CA TYR A 487 11.22 -2.58 -5.02
C TYR A 487 10.86 -4.06 -4.93
N LEU A 488 10.31 -4.66 -6.00
CA LEU A 488 10.01 -6.09 -6.07
C LEU A 488 11.25 -6.94 -5.82
N ARG A 489 12.39 -6.63 -6.44
CA ARG A 489 13.66 -7.34 -6.20
C ARG A 489 14.14 -7.21 -4.75
N ARG A 490 14.02 -6.01 -4.16
CA ARG A 490 14.34 -5.77 -2.73
C ARG A 490 13.42 -6.54 -1.80
N THR A 491 12.14 -6.65 -2.12
CA THR A 491 11.20 -7.44 -1.31
C THR A 491 11.42 -8.95 -1.46
N ALA A 492 11.80 -9.42 -2.65
CA ALA A 492 12.20 -10.80 -2.87
C ALA A 492 13.49 -11.19 -2.11
N LEU A 493 14.37 -10.23 -1.79
CA LEU A 493 15.48 -10.46 -0.84
C LEU A 493 14.97 -10.75 0.59
N ALA A 494 13.87 -10.12 1.02
CA ALA A 494 13.29 -10.40 2.34
C ALA A 494 12.78 -11.84 2.44
N LYS A 495 12.30 -12.42 1.32
CA LYS A 495 11.98 -13.85 1.23
C LYS A 495 13.20 -14.75 1.42
N HIS A 496 14.34 -14.40 0.82
CA HIS A 496 15.57 -15.15 1.06
C HIS A 496 16.02 -15.05 2.53
N LYS A 497 15.82 -13.89 3.15
CA LYS A 497 16.06 -13.72 4.59
C LYS A 497 15.13 -14.61 5.42
N LEU A 498 13.84 -14.67 5.12
CA LEU A 498 12.90 -15.61 5.77
C LEU A 498 13.43 -17.04 5.74
N PHE A 499 13.95 -17.48 4.60
CA PHE A 499 14.46 -18.84 4.41
C PHE A 499 15.72 -19.09 5.21
N HIS A 500 16.63 -18.12 5.19
CA HIS A 500 17.85 -18.16 5.97
C HIS A 500 17.56 -18.17 7.49
N ASP A 501 16.60 -17.36 7.95
CA ASP A 501 16.22 -17.27 9.35
C ASP A 501 15.57 -18.58 9.84
N LEU A 502 14.77 -19.26 9.01
CA LEU A 502 14.24 -20.60 9.32
C LEU A 502 15.32 -21.68 9.33
N GLN A 503 16.26 -21.63 8.37
CA GLN A 503 17.33 -22.62 8.26
C GLN A 503 18.29 -22.57 9.46
N ASN A 504 18.57 -21.37 9.96
CA ASN A 504 19.49 -21.15 11.08
C ASN A 504 18.74 -20.82 12.39
N PHE A 505 17.46 -21.17 12.47
CA PHE A 505 16.64 -20.87 13.63
C PHE A 505 17.20 -21.58 14.88
N THR A 506 17.41 -20.83 15.96
CA THR A 506 17.72 -21.38 17.28
C THR A 506 16.72 -20.85 18.31
N LEU A 507 16.30 -21.73 19.21
CA LEU A 507 15.31 -21.44 20.24
C LEU A 507 15.88 -20.47 21.29
N GLU A 508 17.18 -20.54 21.54
CA GLU A 508 17.88 -19.63 22.44
C GLU A 508 17.81 -18.18 21.96
N GLY A 509 17.97 -17.95 20.65
CA GLY A 509 17.90 -16.62 20.04
C GLY A 509 16.49 -16.05 19.90
N ALA A 510 15.44 -16.86 20.13
CA ALA A 510 14.07 -16.40 20.05
C ALA A 510 13.70 -15.51 21.25
N HIS A 511 13.27 -14.28 20.97
CA HIS A 511 12.87 -13.30 21.96
C HIS A 511 11.49 -13.62 22.54
N CYS A 512 11.37 -13.50 23.87
CA CYS A 512 10.13 -13.60 24.61
C CYS A 512 10.05 -12.39 25.56
N SER A 513 8.94 -11.68 25.56
CA SER A 513 8.77 -10.48 26.40
C SER A 513 8.66 -10.83 27.89
N LEU A 514 7.98 -11.95 28.19
CA LEU A 514 7.78 -12.43 29.56
C LEU A 514 8.54 -13.73 29.77
N GLU A 515 9.33 -13.81 30.84
CA GLU A 515 10.10 -15.02 31.16
C GLU A 515 9.19 -16.18 31.60
N ALA A 516 8.06 -15.88 32.26
CA ALA A 516 7.05 -16.87 32.59
C ALA A 516 6.50 -17.59 31.33
N ASP A 517 6.21 -16.82 30.27
CA ASP A 517 5.80 -17.36 28.98
C ASP A 517 6.89 -18.21 28.34
N ARG A 518 8.16 -17.79 28.44
CA ARG A 518 9.29 -18.56 27.94
C ARG A 518 9.34 -19.93 28.60
N LEU A 519 9.23 -19.99 29.93
CA LEU A 519 9.22 -21.25 30.68
C LEU A 519 8.02 -22.13 30.28
N PHE A 520 6.84 -21.55 30.14
CA PHE A 520 5.64 -22.24 29.69
C PHE A 520 5.83 -22.87 28.30
N ILE A 521 6.28 -22.07 27.32
CA ILE A 521 6.51 -22.52 25.94
C ILE A 521 7.59 -23.60 25.91
N LEU A 522 8.69 -23.45 26.66
CA LEU A 522 9.75 -24.45 26.70
C LEU A 522 9.27 -25.79 27.29
N ARG A 523 8.40 -25.78 28.30
CA ARG A 523 7.76 -26.99 28.82
C ARG A 523 6.85 -27.63 27.75
N ALA A 524 6.04 -26.84 27.06
CA ALA A 524 5.19 -27.33 25.98
C ALA A 524 6.00 -27.94 24.83
N ILE A 525 7.10 -27.28 24.43
CA ILE A 525 8.03 -27.77 23.41
C ILE A 525 8.62 -29.12 23.81
N ARG A 526 9.19 -29.24 25.02
CA ARG A 526 9.75 -30.52 25.51
C ARG A 526 8.70 -31.62 25.55
N ARG A 527 7.46 -31.29 25.93
CA ARG A 527 6.35 -32.25 25.95
C ARG A 527 5.95 -32.72 24.55
N TRP A 528 5.84 -31.81 23.59
CA TRP A 528 5.31 -32.14 22.25
C TRP A 528 6.36 -32.70 21.28
N TYR A 529 7.61 -32.29 21.44
CA TYR A 529 8.73 -32.66 20.57
C TYR A 529 9.78 -33.53 21.27
N GLY A 530 9.63 -33.81 22.57
CA GLY A 530 10.57 -34.59 23.38
C GLY A 530 11.78 -33.78 23.87
N SER A 531 12.28 -32.84 23.06
CA SER A 531 13.38 -31.94 23.44
C SER A 531 13.31 -30.61 22.69
N THR A 532 14.05 -29.61 23.16
CA THR A 532 14.21 -28.32 22.46
C THR A 532 14.93 -28.48 21.13
N ARG A 533 15.92 -29.39 21.05
CA ARG A 533 16.65 -29.71 19.83
C ARG A 533 15.75 -30.34 18.76
N ALA A 534 14.91 -31.29 19.13
CA ALA A 534 13.96 -31.91 18.20
C ALA A 534 12.95 -30.89 17.64
N PHE A 535 12.58 -29.88 18.43
CA PHE A 535 11.79 -28.75 17.96
C PHE A 535 12.54 -27.88 16.95
N GLU A 536 13.80 -27.54 17.22
CA GLU A 536 14.63 -26.79 16.27
C GLU A 536 14.82 -27.57 14.96
N GLU A 537 15.10 -28.87 15.03
CA GLU A 537 15.20 -29.76 13.86
C GLU A 537 13.89 -29.81 13.06
N HIS A 538 12.74 -29.80 13.75
CA HIS A 538 11.43 -29.70 13.11
C HIS A 538 11.22 -28.36 12.39
N VAL A 539 11.59 -27.25 13.03
CA VAL A 539 11.50 -25.90 12.47
C VAL A 539 12.40 -25.75 11.25
N GLN A 540 13.66 -26.18 11.37
CA GLN A 540 14.68 -26.07 10.33
C GLN A 540 14.43 -27.03 9.15
N GLY A 541 13.76 -28.16 9.38
CA GLY A 541 13.50 -29.20 8.38
C GLY A 541 12.07 -29.18 7.82
N PRO A 542 11.15 -30.04 8.30
CA PRO A 542 9.80 -30.19 7.75
C PRO A 542 8.99 -28.88 7.67
N LEU A 543 8.95 -28.12 8.76
CA LEU A 543 8.18 -26.87 8.80
C LEU A 543 8.73 -25.87 7.79
N ARG A 544 10.06 -25.69 7.73
CA ARG A 544 10.69 -24.85 6.71
C ARG A 544 10.22 -25.24 5.31
N LYS A 545 10.30 -26.53 4.93
CA LYS A 545 9.91 -27.00 3.58
C LYS A 545 8.47 -26.59 3.23
N GLU A 546 7.53 -26.85 4.12
CA GLU A 546 6.12 -26.49 3.93
C GLU A 546 5.92 -24.96 3.77
N LEU A 547 6.60 -24.17 4.59
CA LEU A 547 6.56 -22.71 4.53
C LEU A 547 7.13 -22.19 3.18
N LEU A 548 8.20 -22.80 2.64
CA LEU A 548 8.78 -22.46 1.34
C LEU A 548 7.78 -22.64 0.19
N GLU A 549 7.05 -23.74 0.20
CA GLU A 549 6.05 -24.07 -0.83
C GLU A 549 4.90 -23.06 -0.84
N SER A 550 4.49 -22.58 0.35
CA SER A 550 3.41 -21.60 0.48
C SER A 550 3.80 -20.18 0.02
N ALA A 551 5.05 -19.76 0.24
CA ALA A 551 5.51 -18.37 0.07
C ALA A 551 5.78 -17.95 -1.40
N THR A 552 5.42 -18.75 -2.39
CA THR A 552 5.74 -18.53 -3.82
C THR A 552 4.54 -18.11 -4.68
N LYS A 553 3.32 -18.19 -4.16
CA LYS A 553 2.10 -18.10 -4.99
C LYS A 553 1.57 -16.67 -5.05
N ILE A 554 1.76 -16.02 -6.20
CA ILE A 554 1.10 -14.73 -6.51
C ILE A 554 -0.18 -15.01 -7.29
N SER A 555 -1.30 -14.48 -6.78
CA SER A 555 -2.62 -14.64 -7.39
C SER A 555 -2.70 -13.98 -8.77
N LEU A 556 -3.32 -14.64 -9.74
CA LEU A 556 -3.61 -14.07 -11.05
C LEU A 556 -4.39 -12.74 -10.94
N THR A 557 -5.31 -12.64 -9.98
CA THR A 557 -6.09 -11.41 -9.74
C THR A 557 -5.20 -10.20 -9.45
N TYR A 558 -4.10 -10.36 -8.72
CA TYR A 558 -3.16 -9.26 -8.49
C TYR A 558 -2.48 -8.80 -9.78
N VAL A 559 -2.16 -9.74 -10.67
CA VAL A 559 -1.54 -9.43 -11.95
C VAL A 559 -2.53 -8.73 -12.88
N VAL A 560 -3.79 -9.17 -12.90
CA VAL A 560 -4.86 -8.49 -13.64
C VAL A 560 -5.10 -7.08 -13.11
N LEU A 561 -5.07 -6.89 -11.78
CA LEU A 561 -5.16 -5.55 -11.18
C LEU A 561 -3.97 -4.66 -11.57
N LEU A 562 -2.77 -5.21 -11.75
CA LEU A 562 -1.63 -4.44 -12.29
C LEU A 562 -1.84 -4.03 -13.74
N ALA A 563 -2.45 -4.90 -14.57
CA ALA A 563 -2.77 -4.60 -15.97
C ALA A 563 -3.91 -3.57 -16.11
N SER A 564 -4.73 -3.40 -15.07
CA SER A 564 -5.93 -2.54 -15.10
C SER A 564 -5.68 -1.12 -15.61
N ALA A 565 -4.57 -0.49 -15.22
CA ALA A 565 -4.22 0.87 -15.67
C ALA A 565 -4.04 0.94 -17.19
N ALA A 566 -3.33 -0.04 -17.75
CA ALA A 566 -3.05 -0.13 -19.17
C ALA A 566 -4.33 -0.46 -19.97
N THR A 567 -5.19 -1.32 -19.42
CA THR A 567 -6.53 -1.59 -19.97
C THR A 567 -7.41 -0.33 -19.97
N THR A 568 -7.45 0.44 -18.87
CA THR A 568 -8.24 1.68 -18.83
C THR A 568 -7.73 2.76 -19.78
N ALA A 569 -6.42 2.86 -19.96
CA ALA A 569 -5.84 3.80 -20.92
C ALA A 569 -6.23 3.44 -22.36
N SER A 570 -6.14 2.16 -22.74
CA SER A 570 -6.51 1.72 -24.09
C SER A 570 -8.02 1.76 -24.35
N LEU A 571 -8.86 1.61 -23.33
CA LEU A 571 -10.31 1.84 -23.44
C LEU A 571 -10.64 3.30 -23.76
N GLU A 572 -9.85 4.26 -23.26
CA GLU A 572 -10.02 5.67 -23.59
C GLU A 572 -9.70 5.95 -25.06
N ASP A 573 -8.62 5.35 -25.59
CA ASP A 573 -8.29 5.46 -27.02
C ASP A 573 -9.38 4.79 -27.87
N HIS A 574 -9.87 3.62 -27.46
CA HIS A 574 -10.98 2.95 -28.16
C HIS A 574 -12.28 3.77 -28.16
N LEU A 575 -12.61 4.41 -27.03
CA LEU A 575 -13.75 5.31 -26.92
C LEU A 575 -13.63 6.50 -27.88
N ALA A 576 -12.45 7.10 -27.97
CA ALA A 576 -12.21 8.21 -28.88
C ALA A 576 -12.40 7.80 -30.36
N LEU A 577 -11.92 6.62 -30.74
CA LEU A 577 -12.12 6.07 -32.08
C LEU A 577 -13.59 5.83 -32.40
N TRP A 578 -14.32 5.22 -31.45
CA TRP A 578 -15.76 5.01 -31.59
C TRP A 578 -16.51 6.32 -31.81
N ARG A 579 -16.16 7.36 -31.03
CA ARG A 579 -16.78 8.69 -31.13
C ARG A 579 -16.47 9.42 -32.41
N GLY A 580 -15.29 9.22 -32.99
CA GLY A 580 -14.96 9.82 -34.29
C GLY A 580 -15.56 9.09 -35.49
N GLY A 581 -16.41 8.08 -35.27
CA GLY A 581 -17.15 7.42 -36.34
C GLY A 581 -16.30 6.41 -37.13
N VAL A 582 -15.30 5.81 -36.48
CA VAL A 582 -14.57 4.69 -37.09
C VAL A 582 -15.55 3.56 -37.49
N PRO A 583 -15.36 2.88 -38.63
CA PRO A 583 -16.23 1.77 -39.00
C PRO A 583 -16.31 0.70 -37.90
N PHE A 584 -17.48 0.09 -37.74
CA PHE A 584 -17.75 -0.88 -36.67
C PHE A 584 -16.73 -2.03 -36.63
N TRP A 585 -16.34 -2.54 -37.80
CA TRP A 585 -15.39 -3.65 -37.91
C TRP A 585 -13.98 -3.24 -37.45
N ASP A 586 -13.53 -2.02 -37.79
CA ASP A 586 -12.25 -1.47 -37.36
C ASP A 586 -12.22 -1.17 -35.86
N ALA A 587 -13.32 -0.60 -35.32
CA ALA A 587 -13.49 -0.46 -33.87
C ALA A 587 -13.39 -1.82 -33.15
N THR A 588 -14.07 -2.84 -33.69
CA THR A 588 -14.06 -4.19 -33.11
C THR A 588 -12.68 -4.81 -33.18
N ALA A 589 -11.98 -4.69 -34.32
CA ALA A 589 -10.61 -5.14 -34.48
C ALA A 589 -9.66 -4.45 -33.47
N HIS A 590 -9.80 -3.14 -33.28
CA HIS A 590 -9.03 -2.39 -32.27
C HIS A 590 -9.32 -2.89 -30.85
N PHE A 591 -10.59 -3.10 -30.49
CA PHE A 591 -10.97 -3.62 -29.18
C PHE A 591 -10.37 -5.01 -28.92
N MET A 592 -10.45 -5.92 -29.89
CA MET A 592 -9.91 -7.27 -29.76
C MET A 592 -8.37 -7.27 -29.69
N ALA A 593 -7.70 -6.63 -30.65
CA ALA A 593 -6.24 -6.69 -30.74
C ALA A 593 -5.54 -5.84 -29.67
N VAL A 594 -5.96 -4.58 -29.53
CA VAL A 594 -5.27 -3.59 -28.71
C VAL A 594 -5.74 -3.70 -27.26
N VAL A 595 -7.04 -3.51 -26.99
CA VAL A 595 -7.57 -3.46 -25.62
C VAL A 595 -7.45 -4.82 -24.93
N LEU A 596 -8.02 -5.88 -25.53
CA LEU A 596 -8.01 -7.22 -24.93
C LEU A 596 -6.66 -7.93 -25.13
N GLY A 597 -6.18 -8.03 -26.38
CA GLY A 597 -4.95 -8.74 -26.69
C GLY A 597 -3.72 -8.13 -26.02
N SER A 598 -3.39 -6.87 -26.35
CA SER A 598 -2.17 -6.22 -25.88
C SER A 598 -2.26 -5.72 -24.43
N TYR A 599 -3.25 -4.89 -24.12
CA TYR A 599 -3.31 -4.17 -22.85
C TYR A 599 -4.00 -4.91 -21.71
N THR A 600 -4.69 -6.03 -21.98
CA THR A 600 -5.28 -6.90 -20.95
C THR A 600 -4.47 -8.19 -20.80
N PHE A 601 -4.45 -9.05 -21.81
CA PHE A 601 -3.82 -10.37 -21.69
C PHE A 601 -2.29 -10.30 -21.75
N PHE A 602 -1.73 -9.65 -22.78
CA PHE A 602 -0.28 -9.58 -22.95
C PHE A 602 0.40 -8.71 -21.88
N ALA A 603 -0.21 -7.60 -21.47
CA ALA A 603 0.26 -6.81 -20.33
C ALA A 603 0.28 -7.63 -19.02
N THR A 604 -0.73 -8.49 -18.81
CA THR A 604 -0.74 -9.44 -17.69
C THR A 604 0.45 -10.40 -17.79
N ILE A 605 0.73 -10.95 -18.98
CA ILE A 605 1.92 -11.81 -19.21
C ILE A 605 3.22 -11.06 -18.88
N CYS A 606 3.37 -9.82 -19.35
CA CYS A 606 4.54 -8.98 -19.06
C CYS A 606 4.72 -8.75 -17.56
N ALA A 607 3.64 -8.43 -16.84
CA ALA A 607 3.67 -8.27 -15.39
C ALA A 607 4.07 -9.58 -14.68
N GLN A 608 3.57 -10.74 -15.13
CA GLN A 608 3.99 -12.05 -14.60
C GLN A 608 5.48 -12.29 -14.82
N ALA A 609 6.00 -11.99 -16.02
CA ALA A 609 7.40 -12.15 -16.37
C ALA A 609 8.29 -11.26 -15.49
N VAL A 610 7.94 -9.97 -15.33
CA VAL A 610 8.65 -9.02 -14.46
C VAL A 610 8.71 -9.49 -13.02
N ILE A 611 7.58 -9.93 -12.47
CA ILE A 611 7.52 -10.46 -11.10
C ILE A 611 8.44 -11.67 -11.00
N SER A 612 8.32 -12.63 -11.91
CA SER A 612 9.10 -13.89 -11.89
C SER A 612 10.61 -13.63 -12.00
N LEU A 613 11.03 -12.77 -12.92
CA LEU A 613 12.42 -12.34 -13.08
C LEU A 613 12.93 -11.57 -11.87
N SER A 614 12.08 -10.74 -11.24
CA SER A 614 12.45 -10.02 -10.03
C SER A 614 12.75 -10.97 -8.88
N PHE A 615 11.96 -12.04 -8.71
CA PHE A 615 12.23 -13.08 -7.72
C PHE A 615 13.45 -13.92 -8.07
N ALA A 616 13.63 -14.31 -9.35
CA ALA A 616 14.77 -15.12 -9.79
C ALA A 616 16.11 -14.38 -9.65
N THR A 617 16.10 -13.05 -9.78
CA THR A 617 17.32 -12.22 -9.78
C THR A 617 17.57 -11.49 -8.46
N SER A 618 16.83 -11.80 -7.39
CA SER A 618 16.93 -11.10 -6.10
C SER A 618 18.09 -11.58 -5.22
N GLN A 619 19.21 -12.03 -5.78
CA GLN A 619 20.38 -12.44 -4.98
C GLN A 619 21.10 -11.21 -4.41
N ARG A 620 21.74 -11.35 -3.24
CA ARG A 620 22.58 -10.28 -2.67
C ARG A 620 23.78 -10.04 -3.59
N ARG A 621 23.92 -8.82 -4.10
CA ARG A 621 25.02 -8.39 -4.98
C ARG A 621 25.47 -6.97 -4.59
N PRO A 622 26.65 -6.52 -5.04
CA PRO A 622 27.06 -5.12 -4.89
C PRO A 622 26.00 -4.18 -5.48
N ILE A 623 25.85 -3.00 -4.89
CA ILE A 623 24.78 -2.05 -5.20
C ILE A 623 24.68 -1.74 -6.70
N VAL A 624 25.82 -1.54 -7.37
CA VAL A 624 25.86 -1.25 -8.82
C VAL A 624 25.27 -2.39 -9.66
N PHE A 625 25.67 -3.64 -9.37
CA PHE A 625 25.12 -4.81 -10.07
C PHE A 625 23.62 -4.98 -9.83
N ASP A 626 23.13 -4.65 -8.64
CA ASP A 626 21.71 -4.70 -8.31
C ASP A 626 20.90 -3.71 -9.18
N TYR A 627 21.39 -2.49 -9.38
CA TYR A 627 20.76 -1.52 -10.28
C TYR A 627 20.87 -1.95 -11.75
N MET A 628 22.01 -2.49 -12.20
CA MET A 628 22.15 -2.98 -13.58
C MET A 628 21.14 -4.09 -13.89
N ILE A 629 20.98 -5.07 -13.00
CA ILE A 629 19.98 -6.14 -13.18
C ILE A 629 18.56 -5.57 -13.22
N THR A 630 18.26 -4.62 -12.32
CA THR A 630 16.96 -3.93 -12.34
C THR A 630 16.72 -3.26 -13.69
N ALA A 631 17.71 -2.53 -14.20
CA ALA A 631 17.63 -1.88 -15.49
C ALA A 631 17.49 -2.90 -16.64
N SER A 632 18.19 -4.03 -16.61
CA SER A 632 18.04 -5.10 -17.61
C SER A 632 16.63 -5.70 -17.62
N VAL A 633 16.05 -6.00 -16.44
CA VAL A 633 14.66 -6.48 -16.33
C VAL A 633 13.68 -5.43 -16.85
N HIS A 634 13.93 -4.15 -16.58
CA HIS A 634 13.11 -3.06 -17.09
C HIS A 634 13.20 -2.91 -18.62
N VAL A 635 14.40 -2.95 -19.20
CA VAL A 635 14.60 -2.91 -20.66
C VAL A 635 13.88 -4.08 -21.33
N LEU A 636 13.98 -5.29 -20.76
CA LEU A 636 13.24 -6.45 -21.27
C LEU A 636 11.72 -6.24 -21.19
N PHE A 637 11.22 -5.69 -20.09
CA PHE A 637 9.80 -5.35 -19.96
C PHE A 637 9.35 -4.33 -21.01
N CYS A 638 10.11 -3.24 -21.21
CA CYS A 638 9.83 -2.24 -22.23
C CYS A 638 9.83 -2.86 -23.63
N PHE A 639 10.83 -3.69 -23.94
CA PHE A 639 10.91 -4.41 -25.22
C PHE A 639 9.68 -5.29 -25.44
N MET A 640 9.30 -6.12 -24.45
CA MET A 640 8.09 -6.94 -24.55
C MET A 640 6.85 -6.10 -24.79
N ALA A 641 6.65 -5.02 -24.01
CA ALA A 641 5.50 -4.13 -24.13
C ALA A 641 5.41 -3.48 -25.52
N VAL A 642 6.53 -2.99 -26.06
CA VAL A 642 6.59 -2.44 -27.43
C VAL A 642 6.23 -3.49 -28.46
N VAL A 643 6.82 -4.69 -28.39
CA VAL A 643 6.55 -5.78 -29.34
C VAL A 643 5.07 -6.17 -29.31
N GLY A 644 4.48 -6.35 -28.13
CA GLY A 644 3.05 -6.67 -28.00
C GLY A 644 2.13 -5.58 -28.54
N ASN A 645 2.54 -4.30 -28.44
CA ASN A 645 1.79 -3.19 -29.02
C ASN A 645 1.92 -3.17 -30.56
N LEU A 646 3.12 -3.36 -31.10
CA LEU A 646 3.36 -3.40 -32.55
C LEU A 646 2.58 -4.53 -33.22
N ILE A 647 2.58 -5.74 -32.64
CA ILE A 647 1.80 -6.88 -33.17
C ILE A 647 0.30 -6.56 -33.13
N ALA A 648 -0.19 -5.94 -32.06
CA ALA A 648 -1.60 -5.58 -31.94
C ALA A 648 -2.05 -4.54 -32.97
N VAL A 649 -1.22 -3.51 -33.20
CA VAL A 649 -1.48 -2.48 -34.22
C VAL A 649 -1.49 -3.11 -35.61
N GLU A 650 -0.52 -3.99 -35.91
CA GLU A 650 -0.48 -4.66 -37.21
C GLU A 650 -1.65 -5.62 -37.40
N ALA A 651 -2.00 -6.42 -36.38
CA ALA A 651 -3.18 -7.27 -36.40
C ALA A 651 -4.48 -6.47 -36.64
N CYS A 652 -4.58 -5.27 -36.06
CA CYS A 652 -5.70 -4.36 -36.27
C CYS A 652 -5.76 -3.78 -37.70
N ARG A 653 -4.60 -3.61 -38.36
CA ARG A 653 -4.53 -3.10 -39.75
C ARG A 653 -4.88 -4.14 -40.81
N LEU A 654 -4.63 -5.41 -40.52
CA LEU A 654 -4.89 -6.51 -41.45
C LEU A 654 -6.38 -6.77 -41.60
N ASP A 655 -7.03 -7.29 -40.55
CA ASP A 655 -8.48 -7.51 -40.50
C ASP A 655 -8.92 -7.91 -39.07
N ILE A 656 -10.24 -8.09 -38.89
CA ILE A 656 -10.82 -8.55 -37.62
C ILE A 656 -10.37 -9.97 -37.22
N TRP A 657 -10.02 -10.83 -38.17
CA TRP A 657 -9.61 -12.21 -37.88
C TRP A 657 -8.20 -12.27 -37.32
N ALA A 658 -7.28 -11.48 -37.87
CA ALA A 658 -5.94 -11.28 -37.33
C ALA A 658 -6.00 -10.70 -35.91
N ALA A 659 -6.87 -9.69 -35.70
CA ALA A 659 -7.12 -9.13 -34.37
C ALA A 659 -7.65 -10.18 -33.37
N ALA A 660 -8.61 -11.01 -33.78
CA ALA A 660 -9.13 -12.10 -32.98
C ALA A 660 -8.09 -13.18 -32.69
N ALA A 661 -7.27 -13.53 -33.68
CA ALA A 661 -6.18 -14.49 -33.53
C ALA A 661 -5.15 -14.02 -32.50
N TRP A 662 -4.77 -12.73 -32.52
CA TRP A 662 -3.86 -12.15 -31.53
C TRP A 662 -4.46 -12.18 -30.11
N MET A 663 -5.73 -11.78 -29.97
CA MET A 663 -6.45 -11.85 -28.68
C MET A 663 -6.50 -13.29 -28.13
N CYS A 664 -6.91 -14.26 -28.96
CA CYS A 664 -6.98 -15.66 -28.56
C CYS A 664 -5.60 -16.23 -28.21
N THR A 665 -4.57 -15.90 -29.00
CA THR A 665 -3.19 -16.37 -28.77
C THR A 665 -2.67 -15.88 -27.42
N THR A 666 -2.84 -14.58 -27.13
CA THR A 666 -2.41 -14.00 -25.85
C THR A 666 -3.22 -14.53 -24.66
N ALA A 667 -4.53 -14.75 -24.82
CA ALA A 667 -5.37 -15.36 -23.79
C ALA A 667 -4.96 -16.83 -23.49
N ILE A 668 -4.73 -17.63 -24.53
CA ILE A 668 -4.26 -19.02 -24.40
C ILE A 668 -2.89 -19.04 -23.75
N LEU A 669 -1.95 -18.18 -24.18
CA LEU A 669 -0.62 -18.10 -23.60
C LEU A 669 -0.68 -17.73 -22.11
N LEU A 670 -1.53 -16.77 -21.73
CA LEU A 670 -1.75 -16.42 -20.33
C LEU A 670 -2.32 -17.61 -19.53
N GLY A 671 -3.27 -18.35 -20.10
CA GLY A 671 -3.81 -19.58 -19.53
C GLY A 671 -2.73 -20.64 -19.32
N VAL A 672 -1.91 -20.91 -20.34
CA VAL A 672 -0.79 -21.86 -20.29
C VAL A 672 0.22 -21.46 -19.23
N ILE A 673 0.66 -20.19 -19.19
CA ILE A 673 1.62 -19.72 -18.17
C ILE A 673 1.01 -19.88 -16.77
N THR A 674 -0.28 -19.59 -16.60
CA THR A 674 -0.96 -19.72 -15.32
C THR A 674 -1.09 -21.18 -14.87
N LEU A 675 -1.35 -22.11 -15.80
CA LEU A 675 -1.51 -23.55 -15.53
C LEU A 675 -0.17 -24.29 -15.38
N THR A 676 0.86 -23.89 -16.12
CA THR A 676 2.19 -24.55 -16.13
C THR A 676 3.11 -24.05 -15.02
N ARG A 677 2.73 -22.99 -14.29
CA ARG A 677 3.47 -22.55 -13.10
C ARG A 677 3.70 -23.76 -12.19
N PRO A 678 4.96 -24.12 -11.93
CA PRO A 678 5.26 -25.31 -11.15
C PRO A 678 4.53 -25.17 -9.82
N LYS A 679 3.70 -26.17 -9.50
CA LYS A 679 3.26 -26.37 -8.14
C LYS A 679 4.57 -26.58 -7.37
N ALA A 680 4.95 -25.64 -6.51
CA ALA A 680 6.12 -25.82 -5.65
C ALA A 680 5.92 -27.13 -4.89
N THR A 681 6.72 -28.15 -5.23
CA THR A 681 6.76 -29.50 -4.64
C THR A 681 7.97 -29.66 -3.73
#